data_AF-A0A7L4P1D5-F1
#
_entry.id   AF-A0A7L4P1D5-F1
#
_cell.length_a   1.000
_cell.length_b   1.000
_cell.length_c   1.000
_cell.angle_alpha   90.00
_cell.angle_beta   90.00
_cell.angle_gamma   90.00
#
_symmetry.space_group_name_H-M   'P 1'
#
loop_
_entity.id
_entity.type
_entity.pdbx_description
1 polymer ?
#
loop_
_entity_poly.entity_id
_entity_poly.type
_entity_poly.pdbx_seq_one_letter_code
_entity_poly.pdbx_strand_id
1 'polypeptide(L)'
;MVVVEHYGKGNLVDSDLGKKNTDSQGSPVCGARMDALEGYTEIPELLQRFINHDDQSAWATIVKKIDYIYDHVDYSLSSLDMETDFVSEIQSQIKSGKKLLFKPNLVGPQVIDQDTHGEDLGAPVCTDWSVIAALMRWFHDKLNIDYYQMALGEASTSSLLIGKVYSLKSGKTVTTEAVFEGRCGDFYGGWGFYFVRKYLKEHHPSSHTDDPMNGYEDSIKGRYLEPGKAQDRLMVYDLNKVGEDPSRGRTVPVPGGENFKNITLHKAVVGGDPQNTDDIKDYPGCVLINVPKMKIHAQDLITNAIKNLGIGLYPTECPSSSIKSSNSWEYAMPATENPTFKGKLPHMPWVAEIDEDTNLPIMDENGAYLVTKTGGMKATQADVIKAVQNQGVFMVHVSDCLHMINLNHNPEGIAVRIPEGYIWSSLDCVALDLLCARYCFKTVPMSEGIKLKEENNWNTEFVRHVPVAKIDGKNIKTEEGLDSPLFRYNLYEYAEKRGIGQQKYFVTGWDSVTSTPLTSMAGHLGRIENEKFVELMTKTMYYNPSCMLWDMQKTILSYAEANDQLTGTSIFKEFMDGFDENHDGIIDYDENGRKGIWTPGFSIMSYALHMMITEDFGAIKGPFYQNANFYLKNGNAKWNPQGHDFAQEYVQVGIATMAYEMSKSETQSEDPFVSGMKWGNGLWPSWELAKHTMLSSSIYGASTPDKITINSLYGLAFSYADKTGNEGLYTGSVDQGESDPEALNAYFNAVSKGADLLDFILYVPQGWGSLGNAKIPNVEETSDPDKIFTAHFNQGQEVW
;
A
#
# COMPACT_ATOMS: atom_id res chain seq x y z
N MET A 1 30.76 22.39 -13.08
CA MET A 1 29.55 22.66 -13.88
C MET A 1 29.96 23.07 -15.27
N VAL A 2 29.80 22.19 -16.25
CA VAL A 2 29.73 22.59 -17.66
C VAL A 2 28.34 23.18 -17.85
N VAL A 3 28.25 24.36 -18.44
CA VAL A 3 26.98 25.01 -18.81
C VAL A 3 26.29 24.08 -19.81
N VAL A 4 25.27 23.35 -19.36
CA VAL A 4 24.42 22.55 -20.25
C VAL A 4 23.58 23.55 -21.03
N GLU A 5 23.92 23.77 -22.31
CA GLU A 5 23.06 24.49 -23.23
C GLU A 5 21.64 23.90 -23.18
N HIS A 6 20.64 24.78 -23.10
CA HIS A 6 19.21 24.50 -22.96
C HIS A 6 18.66 23.58 -24.06
N TYR A 7 18.91 22.28 -23.97
CA TYR A 7 18.24 21.26 -24.80
C TYR A 7 17.26 20.46 -23.93
N GLY A 8 16.00 20.91 -23.83
CA GLY A 8 15.01 20.20 -23.01
C GLY A 8 13.59 20.69 -23.23
N LYS A 9 13.21 21.83 -22.64
CA LYS A 9 11.84 22.38 -22.63
C LYS A 9 11.53 23.25 -23.85
N GLY A 10 10.43 22.98 -24.54
CA GLY A 10 9.93 23.81 -25.65
C GLY A 10 10.75 23.78 -26.95
N ASN A 11 11.75 22.91 -27.03
CA ASN A 11 12.67 22.86 -28.16
C ASN A 11 12.13 21.99 -29.28
N LEU A 12 12.44 22.39 -30.53
CA LEU A 12 12.16 21.59 -31.70
C LEU A 12 13.18 20.45 -31.81
N VAL A 13 12.71 19.21 -31.75
CA VAL A 13 13.54 17.99 -31.80
C VAL A 13 12.99 17.01 -32.83
N ASP A 14 13.87 16.15 -33.34
CA ASP A 14 13.46 15.02 -34.18
C ASP A 14 12.83 13.92 -33.30
N SER A 15 11.76 13.30 -33.78
CA SER A 15 11.07 12.19 -33.09
C SER A 15 10.42 11.24 -34.10
N ASP A 16 9.87 10.13 -33.60
CA ASP A 16 9.06 9.20 -34.41
C ASP A 16 7.77 9.84 -34.95
N LEU A 17 7.36 11.01 -34.42
CA LEU A 17 6.26 11.83 -34.92
C LEU A 17 6.71 12.94 -35.90
N GLY A 18 7.96 12.89 -36.33
CA GLY A 18 8.63 13.97 -37.06
C GLY A 18 9.14 15.08 -36.13
N LYS A 19 9.42 16.26 -36.70
CA LYS A 19 9.91 17.41 -35.93
C LYS A 19 8.79 17.99 -35.06
N LYS A 20 8.95 17.92 -33.75
CA LYS A 20 7.97 18.37 -32.76
C LYS A 20 8.66 19.15 -31.65
N ASN A 21 7.92 20.08 -31.04
CA ASN A 21 8.40 20.73 -29.83
C ASN A 21 8.20 19.80 -28.64
N THR A 22 9.15 19.78 -27.72
CA THR A 22 8.94 19.20 -26.39
C THR A 22 7.94 20.04 -25.59
N ASP A 23 7.35 19.43 -24.57
CA ASP A 23 6.37 20.12 -23.72
C ASP A 23 7.02 21.28 -22.96
N SER A 24 6.25 22.34 -22.73
CA SER A 24 6.72 23.56 -22.06
C SER A 24 5.66 24.29 -21.24
N GLN A 25 4.49 23.67 -21.09
CA GLN A 25 3.30 24.28 -20.50
C GLN A 25 2.73 23.37 -19.41
N GLY A 26 2.10 23.95 -18.39
CA GLY A 26 1.60 23.21 -17.24
C GLY A 26 2.60 23.19 -16.08
N SER A 27 2.41 22.28 -15.13
CA SER A 27 3.26 22.14 -13.94
C SER A 27 4.60 21.47 -14.31
N PRO A 28 5.75 21.96 -13.79
CA PRO A 28 7.02 21.25 -13.95
C PRO A 28 7.02 19.96 -13.12
N VAL A 29 7.45 18.86 -13.74
CA VAL A 29 7.82 17.63 -13.04
C VAL A 29 9.29 17.37 -13.30
N CYS A 30 10.10 17.59 -12.27
CA CYS A 30 11.55 17.64 -12.39
C CYS A 30 12.17 16.36 -11.85
N GLY A 31 13.13 15.76 -12.53
CA GLY A 31 13.65 14.48 -12.05
C GLY A 31 15.09 14.17 -12.38
N ALA A 32 15.56 13.09 -11.77
CA ALA A 32 16.81 12.47 -12.13
C ALA A 32 16.59 10.98 -12.33
N ARG A 33 17.31 10.42 -13.31
CA ARG A 33 17.45 8.97 -13.47
C ARG A 33 18.87 8.56 -13.12
N MET A 34 19.00 7.53 -12.31
CA MET A 34 20.27 7.02 -11.80
C MET A 34 20.33 5.50 -11.90
N ASP A 35 21.51 4.91 -11.70
CA ASP A 35 21.63 3.46 -11.57
C ASP A 35 21.10 3.03 -10.20
N ALA A 36 20.03 2.24 -10.18
CA ALA A 36 19.41 1.77 -8.95
C ALA A 36 20.35 0.88 -8.10
N LEU A 37 21.32 0.19 -8.73
CA LEU A 37 22.31 -0.63 -8.02
C LEU A 37 23.28 0.21 -7.18
N GLU A 38 23.61 1.41 -7.68
CA GLU A 38 24.48 2.36 -6.98
C GLU A 38 23.71 3.19 -5.92
N GLY A 39 22.38 3.21 -6.00
CA GLY A 39 21.50 3.73 -4.95
C GLY A 39 21.32 2.76 -3.78
N TYR A 40 20.08 2.61 -3.28
CA TYR A 40 19.81 1.87 -2.05
C TYR A 40 19.68 0.35 -2.18
N THR A 41 19.99 -0.22 -3.34
CA THR A 41 20.14 -1.69 -3.47
C THR A 41 21.20 -2.20 -2.49
N GLU A 42 20.96 -3.34 -1.84
CA GLU A 42 21.83 -3.99 -0.82
C GLU A 42 21.96 -3.26 0.53
N ILE A 43 21.29 -2.12 0.75
CA ILE A 43 21.32 -1.45 2.05
C ILE A 43 20.88 -2.37 3.21
N PRO A 44 19.82 -3.20 3.09
CA PRO A 44 19.41 -4.08 4.19
C PRO A 44 20.50 -5.05 4.65
N GLU A 45 21.19 -5.72 3.73
CA GLU A 45 22.27 -6.66 4.05
C GLU A 45 23.49 -5.94 4.62
N LEU A 46 23.82 -4.76 4.10
CA LEU A 46 24.89 -3.92 4.64
C LEU A 46 24.55 -3.43 6.06
N LEU A 47 23.29 -3.05 6.30
CA LEU A 47 22.83 -2.57 7.59
C LEU A 47 22.84 -3.70 8.62
N GLN A 48 22.40 -4.89 8.23
CA GLN A 48 22.46 -6.09 9.06
C GLN A 48 23.89 -6.38 9.52
N ARG A 49 24.87 -6.34 8.60
CA ARG A 49 26.29 -6.52 8.93
C ARG A 49 26.79 -5.44 9.88
N PHE A 50 26.39 -4.20 9.66
CA PHE A 50 26.75 -3.09 10.53
C PHE A 50 26.22 -3.28 11.96
N ILE A 51 24.94 -3.64 12.10
CA ILE A 51 24.31 -3.85 13.42
C ILE A 51 24.88 -5.08 14.13
N ASN A 52 25.00 -6.22 13.43
CA ASN A 52 25.39 -7.50 14.04
C ASN A 52 26.89 -7.62 14.33
N HIS A 53 27.73 -6.93 13.57
CA HIS A 53 29.19 -7.13 13.60
C HIS A 53 30.00 -5.84 13.75
N ASP A 54 29.34 -4.69 13.96
CA ASP A 54 29.99 -3.37 14.01
C ASP A 54 30.84 -3.11 12.75
N ASP A 55 30.37 -3.58 11.60
CA ASP A 55 31.10 -3.53 10.33
C ASP A 55 31.10 -2.10 9.75
N GLN A 56 32.12 -1.32 10.13
CA GLN A 56 32.31 0.05 9.66
C GLN A 56 32.50 0.15 8.13
N SER A 57 32.96 -0.92 7.47
CA SER A 57 33.08 -0.93 6.01
C SER A 57 31.72 -1.03 5.32
N ALA A 58 30.78 -1.76 5.92
CA ALA A 58 29.40 -1.83 5.46
C ALA A 58 28.72 -0.46 5.62
N TRP A 59 28.90 0.20 6.77
CA TRP A 59 28.40 1.57 6.98
C TRP A 59 29.00 2.57 5.99
N ALA A 60 30.31 2.54 5.74
CA ALA A 60 30.94 3.41 4.75
C ALA A 60 30.42 3.18 3.32
N THR A 61 29.95 1.97 3.01
CA THR A 61 29.32 1.65 1.72
C THR A 61 27.91 2.22 1.65
N ILE A 62 27.12 2.09 2.72
CA ILE A 62 25.81 2.74 2.87
C ILE A 62 25.94 4.26 2.67
N VAL A 63 26.92 4.89 3.31
CA VAL A 63 27.19 6.33 3.17
C VAL A 63 27.38 6.73 1.70
N LYS A 64 28.23 6.01 0.96
CA LYS A 64 28.46 6.29 -0.47
C LYS A 64 27.20 6.16 -1.32
N LYS A 65 26.33 5.20 -0.99
CA LYS A 65 25.03 5.01 -1.67
C LYS A 65 24.09 6.19 -1.39
N ILE A 66 24.07 6.69 -0.15
CA ILE A 66 23.28 7.90 0.20
C ILE A 66 23.86 9.13 -0.51
N ASP A 67 25.18 9.28 -0.58
CA ASP A 67 25.83 10.38 -1.31
C ASP A 67 25.47 10.35 -2.81
N TYR A 68 25.44 9.16 -3.40
CA TYR A 68 24.99 8.98 -4.78
C TYR A 68 23.53 9.42 -4.96
N ILE A 69 22.63 9.06 -4.04
CA ILE A 69 21.23 9.53 -4.07
C ILE A 69 21.17 11.06 -3.91
N TYR A 70 21.96 11.65 -3.00
CA TYR A 70 22.05 13.09 -2.78
C TYR A 70 22.40 13.87 -4.06
N ASP A 71 23.37 13.39 -4.84
CA ASP A 71 23.76 14.03 -6.10
C ASP A 71 22.59 14.05 -7.10
N HIS A 72 21.72 13.03 -7.09
CA HIS A 72 20.57 12.95 -7.98
C HIS A 72 19.34 13.71 -7.47
N VAL A 73 19.17 13.78 -6.16
CA VAL A 73 18.24 14.73 -5.52
C VAL A 73 18.57 16.16 -5.99
N ASP A 74 19.87 16.51 -6.07
CA ASP A 74 20.30 17.84 -6.52
C ASP A 74 19.86 18.15 -7.95
N TYR A 75 19.98 17.21 -8.88
CA TYR A 75 19.49 17.39 -10.25
C TYR A 75 17.98 17.63 -10.30
N SER A 76 17.20 16.87 -9.52
CA SER A 76 15.73 17.02 -9.49
C SER A 76 15.33 18.37 -8.87
N LEU A 77 15.81 18.68 -7.66
CA LEU A 77 15.40 19.87 -6.91
C LEU A 77 15.97 21.17 -7.50
N SER A 78 17.21 21.17 -8.01
CA SER A 78 17.74 22.35 -8.70
C SER A 78 16.95 22.65 -9.97
N SER A 79 16.50 21.62 -10.69
CA SER A 79 15.63 21.81 -11.86
C SER A 79 14.26 22.34 -11.48
N LEU A 80 13.70 21.88 -10.36
CA LEU A 80 12.44 22.42 -9.84
C LEU A 80 12.58 23.88 -9.44
N ASP A 81 13.68 24.25 -8.80
CA ASP A 81 13.95 25.63 -8.38
C ASP A 81 14.08 26.57 -9.58
N MET A 82 14.81 26.16 -10.63
CA MET A 82 14.91 26.95 -11.87
C MET A 82 13.55 27.22 -12.53
N GLU A 83 12.59 26.31 -12.39
CA GLU A 83 11.25 26.43 -13.00
C GLU A 83 10.22 27.14 -12.11
N THR A 84 10.45 27.20 -10.78
CA THR A 84 9.42 27.62 -9.82
C THR A 84 9.86 28.61 -8.75
N ASP A 85 11.16 28.80 -8.53
CA ASP A 85 11.75 29.58 -7.44
C ASP A 85 11.25 29.12 -6.04
N PHE A 86 10.97 27.81 -5.89
CA PHE A 86 10.42 27.29 -4.64
C PHE A 86 11.38 27.42 -3.45
N VAL A 87 12.70 27.49 -3.69
CA VAL A 87 13.70 27.65 -2.62
C VAL A 87 13.48 28.96 -1.88
N SER A 88 13.21 30.05 -2.61
CA SER A 88 12.93 31.37 -2.03
C SER A 88 11.71 31.33 -1.11
N GLU A 89 10.65 30.63 -1.53
CA GLU A 89 9.44 30.45 -0.73
C GLU A 89 9.71 29.63 0.54
N ILE A 90 10.44 28.51 0.43
CA ILE A 90 10.81 27.71 1.61
C ILE A 90 11.58 28.55 2.62
N GLN A 91 12.63 29.25 2.17
CA GLN A 91 13.43 30.09 3.07
C GLN A 91 12.58 31.18 3.74
N SER A 92 11.60 31.75 3.03
CA SER A 92 10.65 32.71 3.58
C SER A 92 9.79 32.07 4.69
N GLN A 93 9.22 30.90 4.44
CA GLN A 93 8.38 30.17 5.39
C GLN A 93 9.17 29.75 6.65
N ILE A 94 10.39 29.24 6.49
CA ILE A 94 11.27 28.88 7.62
C ILE A 94 11.64 30.12 8.44
N LYS A 95 11.97 31.25 7.81
CA LYS A 95 12.22 32.53 8.51
C LYS A 95 11.00 33.02 9.29
N SER A 96 9.79 32.67 8.85
CA SER A 96 8.55 32.98 9.59
C SER A 96 8.30 32.06 10.81
N GLY A 97 9.16 31.05 11.02
CA GLY A 97 9.11 30.14 12.15
C GLY A 97 8.49 28.77 11.85
N LYS A 98 8.00 28.53 10.62
CA LYS A 98 7.48 27.21 10.22
C LYS A 98 8.60 26.16 10.22
N LYS A 99 8.21 24.90 10.38
CA LYS A 99 9.11 23.75 10.25
C LYS A 99 9.08 23.15 8.85
N LEU A 100 10.19 22.55 8.43
CA LEU A 100 10.23 21.67 7.27
C LEU A 100 9.82 20.26 7.71
N LEU A 101 8.57 19.87 7.47
CA LEU A 101 8.03 18.59 7.90
C LEU A 101 8.14 17.56 6.77
N PHE A 102 9.01 16.56 6.95
CA PHE A 102 9.15 15.44 6.04
C PHE A 102 8.13 14.36 6.37
N LYS A 103 7.31 14.02 5.38
CA LYS A 103 6.30 12.97 5.46
C LYS A 103 6.66 11.83 4.49
N PRO A 104 7.40 10.80 4.92
CA PRO A 104 7.59 9.58 4.14
C PRO A 104 6.27 8.80 3.98
N ASN A 105 6.29 7.71 3.24
CA ASN A 105 5.21 6.71 3.21
C ASN A 105 5.63 5.48 4.01
N LEU A 106 5.09 5.30 5.23
CA LEU A 106 5.45 4.17 6.12
C LEU A 106 4.24 3.26 6.39
N VAL A 107 3.63 2.73 5.33
CA VAL A 107 2.42 1.86 5.42
C VAL A 107 2.58 0.70 6.40
N GLY A 108 3.76 0.07 6.40
CA GLY A 108 4.18 -0.96 7.34
C GLY A 108 5.62 -0.69 7.77
N PRO A 109 5.87 -0.04 8.92
CA PRO A 109 7.20 0.44 9.29
C PRO A 109 8.15 -0.69 9.72
N GLN A 110 7.83 -1.95 9.43
CA GLN A 110 8.65 -3.14 9.65
C GLN A 110 9.71 -3.25 8.54
N VAL A 111 10.76 -2.42 8.57
CA VAL A 111 11.82 -2.42 7.54
C VAL A 111 13.05 -3.19 8.00
N ILE A 112 13.43 -2.99 9.26
CA ILE A 112 14.49 -3.71 9.95
C ILE A 112 13.83 -4.80 10.77
N ASP A 113 14.15 -6.05 10.48
CA ASP A 113 13.65 -7.18 11.24
C ASP A 113 14.26 -7.18 12.64
N GLN A 114 13.42 -7.29 13.66
CA GLN A 114 13.86 -7.18 15.06
C GLN A 114 14.73 -8.33 15.56
N ASP A 115 14.70 -9.49 14.90
CA ASP A 115 15.36 -10.71 15.37
C ASP A 115 16.70 -10.93 14.63
N THR A 116 16.71 -10.68 13.33
CA THR A 116 17.85 -10.87 12.43
C THR A 116 18.60 -9.57 12.11
N HIS A 117 17.96 -8.42 12.30
CA HIS A 117 18.39 -7.09 11.84
C HIS A 117 18.56 -6.97 10.32
N GLY A 118 18.03 -7.92 9.57
CA GLY A 118 17.97 -7.93 8.11
C GLY A 118 16.76 -7.18 7.58
N GLU A 119 16.46 -7.46 6.32
CA GLU A 119 15.27 -6.96 5.65
C GLU A 119 13.98 -7.60 6.20
N ASP A 120 12.98 -6.77 6.51
CA ASP A 120 11.62 -7.21 6.86
C ASP A 120 10.60 -6.78 5.78
N LEU A 121 9.35 -7.27 5.89
CA LEU A 121 8.30 -7.19 4.88
C LEU A 121 7.89 -5.76 4.50
N GLY A 122 8.14 -4.79 5.36
CA GLY A 122 7.91 -3.37 5.12
C GLY A 122 8.97 -2.69 4.25
N ALA A 123 10.17 -3.25 4.13
CA ALA A 123 11.28 -2.62 3.42
C ALA A 123 11.01 -2.32 1.93
N PRO A 124 10.32 -3.18 1.15
CA PRO A 124 10.01 -2.87 -0.24
C PRO A 124 8.98 -1.74 -0.36
N VAL A 125 8.11 -1.62 0.64
CA VAL A 125 6.92 -0.77 0.59
C VAL A 125 7.04 0.48 1.46
N CYS A 126 8.12 0.74 2.16
CA CYS A 126 8.32 2.05 2.77
C CYS A 126 9.11 2.96 1.84
N THR A 127 8.94 4.28 1.99
CA THR A 127 9.94 5.21 1.48
C THR A 127 11.28 4.83 2.12
N ASP A 128 12.32 4.64 1.31
CA ASP A 128 13.61 4.21 1.84
C ASP A 128 14.21 5.33 2.71
N TRP A 129 14.70 4.98 3.90
CA TRP A 129 15.25 5.96 4.84
C TRP A 129 16.49 6.66 4.27
N SER A 130 17.25 6.01 3.36
CA SER A 130 18.38 6.62 2.67
C SER A 130 17.98 7.82 1.79
N VAL A 131 16.79 7.78 1.20
CA VAL A 131 16.22 8.89 0.42
C VAL A 131 15.93 10.08 1.32
N ILE A 132 15.40 9.83 2.52
CA ILE A 132 15.14 10.88 3.52
C ILE A 132 16.45 11.49 4.04
N ALA A 133 17.49 10.67 4.24
CA ALA A 133 18.82 11.17 4.59
C ALA A 133 19.40 12.09 3.53
N ALA A 134 19.35 11.68 2.26
CA ALA A 134 19.79 12.51 1.13
C ALA A 134 19.00 13.82 1.02
N LEU A 135 17.67 13.77 1.18
CA LEU A 135 16.82 14.95 1.11
C LEU A 135 17.05 15.94 2.25
N MET A 136 17.07 15.47 3.50
CA MET A 136 17.34 16.33 4.65
C MET A 136 18.71 16.99 4.54
N ARG A 137 19.73 16.25 4.08
CA ARG A 137 21.05 16.81 3.79
C ARG A 137 20.99 17.89 2.71
N TRP A 138 20.25 17.67 1.62
CA TRP A 138 20.12 18.67 0.56
C TRP A 138 19.54 20.00 1.06
N PHE A 139 18.46 19.95 1.85
CA PHE A 139 17.88 21.16 2.45
C PHE A 139 18.85 21.87 3.40
N HIS A 140 19.62 21.11 4.18
CA HIS A 140 20.64 21.68 5.03
C HIS A 140 21.77 22.34 4.21
N ASP A 141 22.41 21.58 3.32
CA ASP A 141 23.61 22.01 2.59
C ASP A 141 23.32 23.13 1.59
N LYS A 142 22.17 23.11 0.92
CA LYS A 142 21.85 24.05 -0.17
C LYS A 142 21.06 25.27 0.30
N LEU A 143 20.22 25.11 1.31
CA LEU A 143 19.33 26.18 1.79
C LEU A 143 19.75 26.77 3.13
N ASN A 144 20.76 26.18 3.79
CA ASN A 144 21.22 26.56 5.13
C ASN A 144 20.06 26.53 6.14
N ILE A 145 19.29 25.44 6.11
CA ILE A 145 18.22 25.16 7.06
C ILE A 145 18.78 24.18 8.10
N ASP A 146 18.73 24.57 9.36
CA ASP A 146 19.18 23.71 10.45
C ASP A 146 18.21 22.52 10.62
N TYR A 147 18.71 21.35 10.98
CA TYR A 147 17.95 20.14 11.29
C TYR A 147 16.92 20.35 12.40
N TYR A 148 17.17 21.19 13.41
CA TYR A 148 16.13 21.51 14.39
C TYR A 148 14.95 22.30 13.79
N GLN A 149 15.12 22.92 12.61
CA GLN A 149 14.03 23.53 11.84
C GLN A 149 13.28 22.51 10.99
N MET A 150 13.78 21.27 10.92
CA MET A 150 13.15 20.14 10.27
C MET A 150 12.41 19.26 11.29
N ALA A 151 11.53 18.41 10.79
CA ALA A 151 10.86 17.37 11.57
C ALA A 151 10.47 16.20 10.66
N LEU A 152 10.30 15.02 11.24
CA LEU A 152 9.62 13.89 10.59
C LEU A 152 8.18 13.84 11.10
N GLY A 153 7.21 13.63 10.22
CA GLY A 153 5.81 13.44 10.60
C GLY A 153 5.19 12.31 9.82
N GLU A 154 4.68 11.29 10.50
CA GLU A 154 4.00 10.19 9.82
C GLU A 154 2.76 9.67 10.56
N ALA A 155 1.76 9.21 9.78
CA ALA A 155 0.48 8.68 10.28
C ALA A 155 0.25 7.24 9.79
N SER A 156 1.21 6.36 10.07
CA SER A 156 1.16 4.95 9.69
C SER A 156 -0.02 4.25 10.38
N THR A 157 -0.76 3.43 9.63
CA THR A 157 -1.89 2.63 10.13
C THR A 157 -1.44 1.52 11.10
N SER A 158 -0.19 1.07 10.99
CA SER A 158 0.32 -0.10 11.71
C SER A 158 1.29 0.23 12.85
N SER A 159 1.73 1.49 12.99
CA SER A 159 2.75 1.88 13.98
C SER A 159 2.36 1.50 15.42
N LEU A 160 1.10 1.69 15.81
CA LEU A 160 0.60 1.34 17.15
C LEU A 160 0.72 -0.17 17.42
N LEU A 161 0.26 -0.99 16.48
CA LEU A 161 0.36 -2.46 16.55
C LEU A 161 1.83 -2.88 16.68
N ILE A 162 2.70 -2.38 15.80
CA ILE A 162 4.12 -2.74 15.79
C ILE A 162 4.80 -2.31 17.09
N GLY A 163 4.51 -1.12 17.61
CA GLY A 163 5.03 -0.66 18.90
C GLY A 163 4.64 -1.60 20.04
N LYS A 164 3.38 -2.09 20.06
CA LYS A 164 2.93 -3.07 21.06
C LYS A 164 3.62 -4.43 20.92
N VAL A 165 3.70 -4.96 19.70
CA VAL A 165 4.38 -6.24 19.43
C VAL A 165 5.86 -6.18 19.85
N TYR A 166 6.55 -5.10 19.47
CA TYR A 166 7.96 -4.90 19.87
C TYR A 166 8.10 -4.67 21.38
N SER A 167 7.12 -4.05 22.03
CA SER A 167 7.13 -3.90 23.48
C SER A 167 7.05 -5.24 24.21
N LEU A 168 6.16 -6.13 23.74
CA LEU A 168 6.02 -7.48 24.26
C LEU A 168 7.30 -8.29 24.06
N LYS A 169 7.87 -8.27 22.84
CA LYS A 169 9.12 -8.98 22.52
C LYS A 169 10.32 -8.48 23.32
N SER A 170 10.49 -7.16 23.43
CA SER A 170 11.67 -6.57 24.09
C SER A 170 11.57 -6.52 25.62
N GLY A 171 10.38 -6.72 26.19
CA GLY A 171 10.10 -6.55 27.61
C GLY A 171 10.19 -5.10 28.10
N LYS A 172 10.23 -4.13 27.19
CA LYS A 172 10.34 -2.69 27.45
C LYS A 172 9.33 -1.93 26.59
N THR A 173 8.95 -0.72 26.97
CA THR A 173 8.07 0.09 26.13
C THR A 173 8.80 0.54 24.85
N VAL A 174 8.23 0.19 23.70
CA VAL A 174 8.61 0.68 22.36
C VAL A 174 7.46 1.55 21.85
N THR A 175 7.69 2.86 21.76
CA THR A 175 6.67 3.81 21.28
C THR A 175 6.56 3.78 19.75
N THR A 176 5.51 4.40 19.19
CA THR A 176 5.36 4.49 17.73
C THR A 176 6.46 5.34 17.10
N GLU A 177 6.90 6.40 17.77
CA GLU A 177 8.07 7.18 17.35
C GLU A 177 9.35 6.34 17.42
N ALA A 178 9.51 5.45 18.41
CA ALA A 178 10.63 4.52 18.47
C ALA A 178 10.63 3.53 17.29
N VAL A 179 9.45 3.09 16.83
CA VAL A 179 9.30 2.28 15.62
C VAL A 179 9.77 3.05 14.38
N PHE A 180 9.48 4.36 14.28
CA PHE A 180 9.99 5.19 13.17
C PHE A 180 11.51 5.40 13.27
N GLU A 181 12.04 5.63 14.48
CA GLU A 181 13.49 5.67 14.73
C GLU A 181 14.18 4.37 14.30
N GLY A 182 13.53 3.21 14.46
CA GLY A 182 14.09 1.90 14.08
C GLY A 182 15.17 1.40 15.05
N ARG A 183 15.43 2.16 16.13
CA ARG A 183 16.34 1.84 17.22
C ARG A 183 15.83 2.44 18.53
N CYS A 184 15.79 1.64 19.59
CA CYS A 184 15.46 2.06 20.95
C CYS A 184 16.45 1.45 21.96
N GLY A 185 17.48 2.21 22.33
CA GLY A 185 18.60 1.70 23.12
C GLY A 185 19.39 0.65 22.34
N ASP A 186 19.37 -0.60 22.82
CA ASP A 186 20.03 -1.76 22.18
C ASP A 186 19.06 -2.58 21.31
N PHE A 187 17.76 -2.24 21.32
CA PHE A 187 16.77 -2.88 20.45
C PHE A 187 16.79 -2.21 19.06
N TYR A 188 16.82 -3.03 18.01
CA TYR A 188 16.65 -2.61 16.62
C TYR A 188 15.40 -3.26 16.05
N GLY A 189 14.65 -2.50 15.27
CA GLY A 189 13.37 -2.94 14.70
C GLY A 189 12.52 -1.74 14.34
N GLY A 190 11.91 -1.76 13.16
CA GLY A 190 11.15 -0.62 12.63
C GLY A 190 11.77 -0.03 11.37
N TRP A 191 11.59 1.28 11.12
CA TRP A 191 11.91 1.87 9.81
C TRP A 191 13.39 2.20 9.62
N GLY A 192 13.96 3.07 10.46
CA GLY A 192 15.40 3.40 10.40
C GLY A 192 15.76 4.88 10.46
N PHE A 193 14.91 5.77 10.99
CA PHE A 193 15.25 7.19 11.10
C PHE A 193 16.50 7.48 11.96
N TYR A 194 16.85 6.59 12.91
CA TYR A 194 18.11 6.65 13.63
C TYR A 194 19.32 6.68 12.69
N PHE A 195 19.29 5.88 11.61
CA PHE A 195 20.39 5.83 10.63
C PHE A 195 20.44 7.07 9.75
N VAL A 196 19.30 7.74 9.52
CA VAL A 196 19.26 9.08 8.94
C VAL A 196 20.05 10.05 9.81
N ARG A 197 19.73 10.13 11.10
CA ARG A 197 20.43 11.04 12.04
C ARG A 197 21.93 10.75 12.11
N LYS A 198 22.31 9.46 12.14
CA LYS A 198 23.71 9.03 12.14
C LYS A 198 24.44 9.52 10.87
N TYR A 199 23.85 9.31 9.69
CA TYR A 199 24.42 9.77 8.43
C TYR A 199 24.61 11.30 8.43
N LEU A 200 23.56 12.05 8.81
CA LEU A 200 23.60 13.52 8.82
C LEU A 200 24.66 14.06 9.79
N LYS A 201 24.78 13.47 10.98
CA LYS A 201 25.79 13.85 11.98
C LYS A 201 27.23 13.70 11.46
N GLU A 202 27.48 12.66 10.67
CA GLU A 202 28.81 12.37 10.12
C GLU A 202 29.18 13.26 8.91
N HIS A 203 28.17 13.84 8.24
CA HIS A 203 28.36 14.76 7.11
C HIS A 203 28.34 16.23 7.53
N HIS A 204 28.21 16.48 8.83
CA HIS A 204 28.21 17.81 9.39
C HIS A 204 29.64 18.37 9.54
N PRO A 205 29.94 19.61 9.10
CA PRO A 205 31.19 20.27 9.49
C PRO A 205 31.32 20.37 11.02
N SER A 206 32.50 20.04 11.55
CA SER A 206 32.76 20.03 13.00
C SER A 206 32.61 21.39 13.71
N SER A 207 32.50 22.47 12.95
CA SER A 207 32.29 23.84 13.44
C SER A 207 30.82 24.20 13.68
N HIS A 208 29.88 23.37 13.23
CA HIS A 208 28.46 23.65 13.37
C HIS A 208 27.90 23.10 14.68
N THR A 209 26.89 23.76 15.24
CA THR A 209 26.33 23.43 16.55
C THR A 209 25.02 22.65 16.50
N ASP A 210 24.45 22.50 15.30
CA ASP A 210 23.23 21.72 15.08
C ASP A 210 23.57 20.23 15.03
N ASP A 211 23.04 19.45 15.98
CA ASP A 211 23.25 18.01 16.04
C ASP A 211 21.94 17.31 15.67
N PRO A 212 21.86 16.60 14.52
CA PRO A 212 20.65 15.88 14.12
C PRO A 212 20.31 14.72 15.07
N MET A 213 21.18 14.37 16.03
CA MET A 213 20.86 13.44 17.11
C MET A 213 20.04 14.08 18.23
N ASN A 214 20.02 15.42 18.34
CA ASN A 214 19.15 16.10 19.29
C ASN A 214 17.68 15.78 18.98
N GLY A 215 16.95 15.33 20.00
CA GLY A 215 15.58 14.86 19.89
C GLY A 215 15.42 13.35 19.86
N TYR A 216 16.46 12.56 19.53
CA TYR A 216 16.38 11.08 19.51
C TYR A 216 15.88 10.50 20.84
N GLU A 217 16.44 10.97 21.96
CA GLU A 217 16.05 10.54 23.31
C GLU A 217 14.62 10.93 23.70
N ASP A 218 14.07 11.99 23.10
CA ASP A 218 12.68 12.40 23.28
C ASP A 218 11.76 11.53 22.39
N SER A 219 12.14 11.28 21.13
CA SER A 219 11.43 10.37 20.20
C SER A 219 11.23 8.98 20.79
N ILE A 220 12.30 8.30 21.21
CA ILE A 220 12.19 6.90 21.69
C ILE A 220 11.42 6.77 23.01
N LYS A 221 11.26 7.87 23.75
CA LYS A 221 10.43 7.94 24.96
C LYS A 221 8.99 8.37 24.66
N GLY A 222 8.64 8.65 23.41
CA GLY A 222 7.34 9.19 23.00
C GLY A 222 7.04 10.56 23.63
N ARG A 223 8.07 11.35 23.94
CA ARG A 223 7.87 12.68 24.52
C ARG A 223 7.46 13.64 23.43
N TYR A 224 6.22 14.10 23.53
CA TYR A 224 5.69 15.10 22.63
C TYR A 224 6.14 16.52 23.03
N LEU A 225 6.63 17.27 22.05
CA LEU A 225 6.98 18.68 22.19
C LEU A 225 6.38 19.41 21.00
N GLU A 226 5.68 20.50 21.24
CA GLU A 226 5.10 21.30 20.16
C GLU A 226 6.22 21.81 19.25
N PRO A 227 6.04 21.88 17.91
CA PRO A 227 7.12 22.25 17.00
C PRO A 227 7.81 23.58 17.31
N GLY A 228 7.08 24.57 17.84
CA GLY A 228 7.64 25.84 18.29
C GLY A 228 8.46 25.77 19.58
N LYS A 229 8.29 24.71 20.39
CA LYS A 229 9.03 24.44 21.64
C LYS A 229 10.12 23.38 21.50
N ALA A 230 10.26 22.77 20.32
CA ALA A 230 11.29 21.78 20.04
C ALA A 230 12.73 22.34 20.22
N GLN A 231 12.93 23.65 20.14
CA GLN A 231 14.25 24.30 20.27
C GLN A 231 15.25 23.71 19.27
N ASP A 232 16.37 23.15 19.75
CA ASP A 232 17.50 22.60 19.00
C ASP A 232 17.34 21.10 18.67
N ARG A 233 16.11 20.58 18.67
CA ARG A 233 15.80 19.16 18.47
C ARG A 233 15.11 18.90 17.13
N LEU A 234 15.64 17.92 16.39
CA LEU A 234 14.96 17.30 15.24
C LEU A 234 13.96 16.27 15.76
N MET A 235 12.68 16.62 15.74
CA MET A 235 11.60 15.81 16.32
C MET A 235 10.96 14.85 15.31
N VAL A 236 10.48 13.72 15.83
CA VAL A 236 9.58 12.80 15.14
C VAL A 236 8.17 12.95 15.72
N TYR A 237 7.18 13.10 14.85
CA TYR A 237 5.76 13.22 15.22
C TYR A 237 4.96 12.06 14.66
N ASP A 238 4.34 11.27 15.53
CA ASP A 238 3.23 10.41 15.13
C ASP A 238 1.97 11.26 14.95
N LEU A 239 1.60 11.46 13.69
CA LEU A 239 0.47 12.29 13.30
C LEU A 239 -0.88 11.62 13.58
N ASN A 240 -0.91 10.36 14.01
CA ASN A 240 -2.14 9.68 14.43
C ASN A 240 -2.66 10.14 15.80
N LYS A 241 -1.75 10.52 16.71
CA LYS A 241 -2.01 10.63 18.16
C LYS A 241 -2.67 11.94 18.59
N VAL A 242 -3.76 12.30 17.92
CA VAL A 242 -4.62 13.42 18.34
C VAL A 242 -5.46 13.04 19.58
N GLY A 243 -5.73 11.76 19.79
CA GLY A 243 -6.55 11.25 20.90
C GLY A 243 -5.86 11.31 22.25
N GLU A 244 -4.53 11.15 22.30
CA GLU A 244 -3.75 11.29 23.55
C GLU A 244 -3.85 12.71 24.13
N ASP A 245 -3.88 13.72 23.26
CA ASP A 245 -4.05 15.12 23.63
C ASP A 245 -4.80 15.86 22.52
N PRO A 246 -6.10 16.13 22.69
CA PRO A 246 -6.93 16.81 21.69
C PRO A 246 -6.40 18.20 21.29
N SER A 247 -5.57 18.84 22.11
CA SER A 247 -4.96 20.14 21.75
C SER A 247 -3.97 20.04 20.59
N ARG A 248 -3.49 18.83 20.26
CA ARG A 248 -2.64 18.54 19.10
C ARG A 248 -3.41 18.55 17.78
N GLY A 249 -4.74 18.46 17.82
CA GLY A 249 -5.61 18.46 16.65
C GLY A 249 -6.20 19.84 16.35
N ARG A 250 -6.44 20.14 15.07
CA ARG A 250 -7.23 21.28 14.61
C ARG A 250 -8.20 20.86 13.53
N THR A 251 -9.49 21.09 13.76
CA THR A 251 -10.53 20.89 12.75
C THR A 251 -10.54 22.08 11.80
N VAL A 252 -10.41 21.80 10.51
CA VAL A 252 -10.32 22.82 9.45
C VAL A 252 -11.38 22.57 8.38
N PRO A 253 -11.91 23.64 7.75
CA PRO A 253 -12.91 23.49 6.70
C PRO A 253 -12.31 22.93 5.42
N VAL A 254 -13.12 22.15 4.71
CA VAL A 254 -12.83 21.64 3.36
C VAL A 254 -13.68 22.41 2.35
N PRO A 255 -13.10 23.37 1.61
CA PRO A 255 -13.84 24.10 0.58
C PRO A 255 -14.50 23.15 -0.42
N GLY A 256 -15.84 23.18 -0.47
CA GLY A 256 -16.64 22.32 -1.34
C GLY A 256 -16.52 20.82 -1.05
N GLY A 257 -16.05 20.41 0.13
CA GLY A 257 -15.81 19.00 0.48
C GLY A 257 -16.97 18.07 0.15
N GLU A 258 -16.69 16.93 -0.48
CA GLU A 258 -17.71 15.99 -0.94
C GLU A 258 -18.01 14.93 0.13
N ASN A 259 -16.95 14.28 0.66
CA ASN A 259 -17.08 13.34 1.77
C ASN A 259 -17.09 14.08 3.11
N PHE A 260 -16.22 15.10 3.26
CA PHE A 260 -16.06 15.80 4.53
C PHE A 260 -16.20 17.30 4.35
N LYS A 261 -17.05 17.94 5.17
CA LYS A 261 -17.12 19.42 5.22
C LYS A 261 -16.01 20.04 6.06
N ASN A 262 -15.52 19.30 7.04
CA ASN A 262 -14.39 19.65 7.89
C ASN A 262 -13.57 18.39 8.19
N ILE A 263 -12.27 18.54 8.39
CA ILE A 263 -11.36 17.46 8.76
C ILE A 263 -10.51 17.90 9.93
N THR A 264 -10.31 17.01 10.91
CA THR A 264 -9.36 17.23 12.01
C THR A 264 -7.98 16.73 11.59
N LEU A 265 -7.01 17.64 11.62
CA LEU A 265 -5.63 17.38 11.25
C LEU A 265 -4.68 17.66 12.42
N HIS A 266 -3.53 17.00 12.44
CA HIS A 266 -2.50 17.27 13.44
C HIS A 266 -1.88 18.67 13.21
N LYS A 267 -1.74 19.47 14.27
CA LYS A 267 -1.26 20.86 14.21
C LYS A 267 0.20 20.99 13.78
N ALA A 268 1.02 19.95 13.86
CA ALA A 268 2.35 19.98 13.25
C ALA A 268 2.29 20.19 11.72
N VAL A 269 1.17 19.80 11.07
CA VAL A 269 0.94 20.04 9.64
C VAL A 269 0.30 21.42 9.44
N VAL A 270 -0.87 21.63 10.02
CA VAL A 270 -1.71 22.81 9.70
C VAL A 270 -1.45 24.04 10.56
N GLY A 271 -0.63 23.93 11.61
CA GLY A 271 -0.41 25.00 12.59
C GLY A 271 -1.56 25.15 13.60
N GLY A 272 -1.33 26.01 14.60
CA GLY A 272 -2.29 26.35 15.65
C GLY A 272 -3.48 27.16 15.15
N ASP A 273 -4.40 27.49 16.06
CA ASP A 273 -5.54 28.37 15.79
C ASP A 273 -5.05 29.78 15.40
N PRO A 274 -5.37 30.27 14.18
CA PRO A 274 -4.99 31.60 13.73
C PRO A 274 -5.47 32.76 14.63
N GLN A 275 -6.45 32.52 15.51
CA GLN A 275 -6.96 33.51 16.46
C GLN A 275 -6.28 33.45 17.84
N ASN A 276 -5.39 32.47 18.06
CA ASN A 276 -4.68 32.28 19.33
C ASN A 276 -3.17 32.40 19.12
N THR A 277 -2.59 33.53 19.54
CA THR A 277 -1.17 33.83 19.36
C THR A 277 -0.25 32.84 20.07
N ASP A 278 -0.63 32.34 21.25
CA ASP A 278 0.18 31.35 21.98
C ASP A 278 0.16 30.00 21.26
N ASP A 279 -0.99 29.58 20.75
CA ASP A 279 -1.14 28.33 19.99
C ASP A 279 -0.38 28.38 18.65
N ILE A 280 -0.38 29.52 17.95
CA ILE A 280 0.44 29.69 16.72
C ILE A 280 1.93 29.65 17.05
N LYS A 281 2.34 30.21 18.19
CA LYS A 281 3.74 30.18 18.60
C LYS A 281 4.19 28.75 18.90
N ASP A 282 3.34 27.97 19.55
CA ASP A 282 3.60 26.57 19.88
C ASP A 282 3.52 25.68 18.63
N TYR A 283 2.60 26.00 17.71
CA TYR A 283 2.35 25.31 16.45
C TYR A 283 2.45 26.28 15.26
N PRO A 284 3.67 26.61 14.80
CA PRO A 284 3.85 27.53 13.67
C PRO A 284 3.35 26.97 12.33
N GLY A 285 3.04 25.66 12.27
CA GLY A 285 2.74 24.94 11.03
C GLY A 285 4.01 24.57 10.27
N CYS A 286 3.84 24.05 9.05
CA CYS A 286 4.96 23.55 8.26
C CYS A 286 4.99 24.04 6.81
N VAL A 287 6.16 23.90 6.21
CA VAL A 287 6.31 23.51 4.81
C VAL A 287 6.30 21.99 4.79
N LEU A 288 5.40 21.38 4.03
CA LEU A 288 5.25 19.93 3.97
C LEU A 288 6.08 19.36 2.80
N ILE A 289 7.07 18.55 3.13
CA ILE A 289 7.84 17.76 2.16
C ILE A 289 7.24 16.37 2.11
N ASN A 290 6.38 16.13 1.12
CA ASN A 290 5.73 14.85 0.90
C ASN A 290 6.68 13.92 0.15
N VAL A 291 7.08 12.80 0.76
CA VAL A 291 8.08 11.88 0.18
C VAL A 291 7.47 10.48 -0.02
N PRO A 292 6.56 10.32 -1.00
CA PRO A 292 5.91 9.04 -1.24
C PRO A 292 6.88 7.99 -1.81
N LYS A 293 6.52 6.72 -1.63
CA LYS A 293 7.09 5.56 -2.34
C LYS A 293 6.14 5.17 -3.47
N MET A 294 6.63 5.10 -4.71
CA MET A 294 5.79 4.75 -5.86
C MET A 294 5.49 3.24 -5.93
N LYS A 295 4.20 2.87 -5.89
CA LYS A 295 3.72 1.48 -5.89
C LYS A 295 2.35 1.34 -6.54
N ILE A 296 2.01 0.14 -7.02
CA ILE A 296 0.63 -0.20 -7.42
C ILE A 296 -0.19 -0.56 -6.18
N HIS A 297 -1.39 0.00 -6.06
CA HIS A 297 -2.19 -0.05 -4.83
C HIS A 297 -3.31 -1.10 -4.89
N ALA A 298 -3.76 -1.59 -3.72
CA ALA A 298 -4.69 -2.73 -3.63
C ALA A 298 -6.19 -2.34 -3.63
N GLN A 299 -6.50 -1.05 -3.52
CA GLN A 299 -7.86 -0.49 -3.65
C GLN A 299 -7.93 0.75 -4.57
N ASP A 300 -6.84 1.05 -5.28
CA ASP A 300 -6.68 2.29 -6.06
C ASP A 300 -5.57 2.07 -7.09
N LEU A 301 -5.35 2.99 -8.02
CA LEU A 301 -4.39 2.75 -9.12
C LEU A 301 -2.94 2.73 -8.63
N ILE A 302 -2.49 3.81 -7.99
CA ILE A 302 -1.11 3.94 -7.48
C ILE A 302 -1.07 4.57 -6.09
N THR A 303 -0.06 4.20 -5.31
CA THR A 303 0.40 4.99 -4.17
C THR A 303 1.51 5.91 -4.64
N ASN A 304 1.24 7.21 -4.66
CA ASN A 304 2.24 8.25 -4.87
C ASN A 304 1.88 9.53 -4.09
N ALA A 305 2.02 10.73 -4.66
CA ALA A 305 1.93 11.99 -3.94
C ALA A 305 0.51 12.25 -3.42
N ILE A 306 -0.52 12.01 -4.23
CA ILE A 306 -1.91 12.19 -3.83
C ILE A 306 -2.25 11.20 -2.72
N LYS A 307 -1.96 9.91 -2.91
CA LYS A 307 -2.33 8.86 -1.95
C LYS A 307 -1.65 9.00 -0.60
N ASN A 308 -0.36 9.33 -0.58
CA ASN A 308 0.41 9.46 0.65
C ASN A 308 -0.15 10.55 1.59
N LEU A 309 -0.66 11.64 1.02
CA LEU A 309 -1.38 12.66 1.78
C LEU A 309 -2.85 12.29 2.00
N GLY A 310 -3.47 11.79 0.94
CA GLY A 310 -4.90 11.52 0.79
C GLY A 310 -5.46 10.50 1.78
N ILE A 311 -4.62 9.65 2.36
CA ILE A 311 -4.97 8.78 3.48
C ILE A 311 -4.05 9.04 4.69
N GLY A 312 -2.78 9.38 4.44
CA GLY A 312 -1.76 9.52 5.48
C GLY A 312 -1.84 10.79 6.33
N LEU A 313 -2.83 11.66 6.13
CA LEU A 313 -3.04 12.86 6.97
C LEU A 313 -4.26 12.78 7.89
N TYR A 314 -5.15 11.80 7.70
CA TYR A 314 -6.23 11.52 8.64
C TYR A 314 -5.66 10.82 9.88
N PRO A 315 -5.77 11.39 11.10
CA PRO A 315 -5.24 10.76 12.30
C PRO A 315 -6.05 9.51 12.66
N THR A 316 -5.38 8.37 12.87
CA THR A 316 -6.06 7.12 13.28
C THR A 316 -6.73 7.29 14.64
N GLU A 317 -6.06 7.92 15.60
CA GLU A 317 -6.60 8.24 16.92
C GLU A 317 -7.24 9.64 16.91
N CYS A 318 -8.18 9.91 16.00
CA CYS A 318 -8.98 11.14 16.02
C CYS A 318 -10.27 10.91 16.81
N PRO A 319 -10.49 11.55 17.98
CA PRO A 319 -11.72 11.36 18.75
C PRO A 319 -12.96 11.72 17.93
N SER A 320 -13.99 10.87 17.99
CA SER A 320 -15.24 11.18 17.32
C SER A 320 -16.00 12.29 18.05
N SER A 321 -16.55 13.23 17.28
CA SER A 321 -17.34 14.34 17.84
C SER A 321 -18.75 13.92 18.30
N SER A 322 -19.24 12.75 17.85
CA SER A 322 -20.62 12.30 18.00
C SER A 322 -20.85 11.33 19.16
N ILE A 323 -19.80 10.71 19.72
CA ILE A 323 -19.91 9.66 20.75
C ILE A 323 -19.02 10.00 21.96
N LYS A 324 -19.61 10.03 23.16
CA LYS A 324 -18.92 10.40 24.42
C LYS A 324 -18.01 9.30 25.00
N SER A 325 -17.90 8.14 24.36
CA SER A 325 -17.01 7.07 24.80
C SER A 325 -15.57 7.41 24.45
N SER A 326 -14.63 7.17 25.37
CA SER A 326 -13.21 7.50 25.20
C SER A 326 -12.50 6.82 24.03
N ASN A 327 -13.12 5.81 23.40
CA ASN A 327 -12.48 4.91 22.41
C ASN A 327 -13.21 4.88 21.05
N SER A 328 -14.06 5.88 20.76
CA SER A 328 -14.68 6.02 19.43
C SER A 328 -13.89 6.98 18.57
N TRP A 329 -13.48 6.50 17.39
CA TRP A 329 -12.62 7.24 16.47
C TRP A 329 -13.42 7.72 15.25
N GLU A 330 -13.11 8.92 14.77
CA GLU A 330 -13.77 9.55 13.63
C GLU A 330 -13.43 8.83 12.32
N TYR A 331 -12.16 8.44 12.14
CA TYR A 331 -11.65 7.92 10.87
C TYR A 331 -11.29 6.43 10.91
N ALA A 332 -11.15 5.84 12.10
CA ALA A 332 -10.56 4.52 12.29
C ALA A 332 -11.49 3.48 12.92
N MET A 333 -11.11 2.22 12.75
CA MET A 333 -11.74 1.03 13.32
C MET A 333 -10.67 0.15 13.99
N PRO A 334 -11.04 -0.67 14.99
CA PRO A 334 -12.36 -0.74 15.61
C PRO A 334 -12.50 0.37 16.67
N ALA A 335 -13.70 0.56 17.24
CA ALA A 335 -13.95 1.51 18.33
C ALA A 335 -13.39 0.99 19.68
N THR A 336 -12.06 0.81 19.75
CA THR A 336 -11.34 0.27 20.90
C THR A 336 -10.12 1.14 21.24
N GLU A 337 -9.41 0.83 22.32
CA GLU A 337 -8.14 1.51 22.67
C GLU A 337 -7.02 1.28 21.63
N ASN A 338 -7.22 0.36 20.68
CA ASN A 338 -6.25 -0.02 19.67
C ASN A 338 -6.84 0.14 18.26
N PRO A 339 -7.17 1.37 17.81
CA PRO A 339 -7.55 1.56 16.42
C PRO A 339 -6.38 1.23 15.49
N THR A 340 -6.68 0.68 14.33
CA THR A 340 -5.69 0.31 13.32
C THR A 340 -6.06 0.93 11.99
N PHE A 341 -6.89 0.25 11.17
CA PHE A 341 -7.27 0.75 9.86
C PHE A 341 -8.12 2.01 9.94
N LYS A 342 -7.88 2.92 8.99
CA LYS A 342 -8.72 4.11 8.73
C LYS A 342 -10.01 3.68 8.01
N GLY A 343 -10.70 2.68 8.54
CA GLY A 343 -11.82 1.98 7.92
C GLY A 343 -13.12 2.77 7.84
N LYS A 344 -13.26 3.86 8.62
CA LYS A 344 -14.42 4.77 8.52
C LYS A 344 -14.29 5.81 7.42
N LEU A 345 -13.11 5.93 6.79
CA LEU A 345 -12.97 6.73 5.58
C LEU A 345 -13.70 6.04 4.42
N PRO A 346 -14.40 6.77 3.54
CA PRO A 346 -14.94 6.18 2.32
C PRO A 346 -13.80 5.72 1.39
N HIS A 347 -13.58 4.40 1.32
CA HIS A 347 -12.63 3.74 0.42
C HIS A 347 -13.24 3.31 -0.92
N MET A 348 -14.56 3.48 -1.07
CA MET A 348 -15.32 3.32 -2.30
C MET A 348 -16.59 4.17 -2.20
N PRO A 349 -17.35 4.38 -3.29
CA PRO A 349 -18.58 5.18 -3.21
C PRO A 349 -19.61 4.64 -2.23
N TRP A 350 -19.87 3.33 -2.22
CA TRP A 350 -20.85 2.74 -1.31
C TRP A 350 -20.23 2.38 0.04
N VAL A 351 -20.66 3.05 1.11
CA VAL A 351 -20.20 2.79 2.48
C VAL A 351 -21.32 2.10 3.26
N ALA A 352 -21.05 0.94 3.84
CA ALA A 352 -22.03 0.17 4.60
C ALA A 352 -22.14 0.66 6.05
N GLU A 353 -23.35 0.64 6.60
CA GLU A 353 -23.56 0.79 8.04
C GLU A 353 -23.12 -0.48 8.76
N ILE A 354 -22.29 -0.36 9.81
CA ILE A 354 -21.73 -1.48 10.56
C ILE A 354 -22.38 -1.56 11.93
N ASP A 355 -22.80 -2.77 12.30
CA ASP A 355 -23.14 -3.09 13.68
C ASP A 355 -21.85 -3.25 14.49
N GLU A 356 -21.61 -2.35 15.44
CA GLU A 356 -20.39 -2.33 16.26
C GLU A 356 -20.27 -3.56 17.18
N ASP A 357 -21.37 -4.25 17.49
CA ASP A 357 -21.33 -5.45 18.35
C ASP A 357 -20.89 -6.69 17.56
N THR A 358 -21.31 -6.82 16.30
CA THR A 358 -21.03 -7.99 15.46
C THR A 358 -19.90 -7.77 14.45
N ASN A 359 -19.51 -6.52 14.21
CA ASN A 359 -18.60 -6.10 13.13
C ASN A 359 -19.09 -6.47 11.72
N LEU A 360 -20.39 -6.68 11.55
CA LEU A 360 -21.03 -7.05 10.28
C LEU A 360 -21.88 -5.88 9.74
N PRO A 361 -22.10 -5.82 8.42
CA PRO A 361 -22.93 -4.78 7.84
C PRO A 361 -24.42 -5.03 8.12
N ILE A 362 -25.18 -3.97 8.37
CA ILE A 362 -26.60 -4.08 8.69
C ILE A 362 -27.41 -4.30 7.40
N MET A 363 -28.40 -5.19 7.47
CA MET A 363 -29.39 -5.41 6.40
C MET A 363 -30.78 -4.91 6.80
N ASP A 364 -31.54 -4.45 5.82
CA ASP A 364 -32.96 -4.10 5.97
C ASP A 364 -33.86 -5.34 6.05
N GLU A 365 -35.17 -5.12 6.20
CA GLU A 365 -36.16 -6.20 6.25
C GLU A 365 -36.27 -7.04 4.97
N ASN A 366 -35.71 -6.57 3.85
CA ASN A 366 -35.68 -7.27 2.57
C ASN A 366 -34.35 -8.02 2.35
N GLY A 367 -33.41 -7.94 3.30
CA GLY A 367 -32.07 -8.53 3.18
C GLY A 367 -31.10 -7.70 2.33
N ALA A 368 -31.40 -6.43 2.06
CA ALA A 368 -30.48 -5.52 1.38
C ALA A 368 -29.60 -4.77 2.38
N TYR A 369 -28.31 -4.58 2.08
CA TYR A 369 -27.41 -3.83 2.95
C TYR A 369 -27.79 -2.34 3.03
N LEU A 370 -27.72 -1.80 4.24
CA LEU A 370 -27.84 -0.36 4.48
C LEU A 370 -26.53 0.32 4.05
N VAL A 371 -26.56 0.94 2.87
CA VAL A 371 -25.40 1.61 2.27
C VAL A 371 -25.68 3.08 1.95
N THR A 372 -24.67 3.92 2.08
CA THR A 372 -24.70 5.32 1.66
C THR A 372 -23.73 5.55 0.51
N LYS A 373 -24.19 6.16 -0.59
CA LYS A 373 -23.31 6.59 -1.68
C LYS A 373 -22.62 7.90 -1.33
N THR A 374 -21.29 7.89 -1.41
CA THR A 374 -20.36 9.00 -1.12
C THR A 374 -19.54 9.31 -2.38
N GLY A 375 -18.62 10.28 -2.30
CA GLY A 375 -17.63 10.53 -3.35
C GLY A 375 -16.48 9.49 -3.37
N GLY A 376 -16.48 8.53 -2.45
CA GLY A 376 -15.55 7.41 -2.40
C GLY A 376 -14.08 7.81 -2.20
N MET A 377 -13.18 6.92 -2.64
CA MET A 377 -11.74 7.05 -2.43
C MET A 377 -11.16 8.34 -3.04
N LYS A 378 -11.62 8.74 -4.23
CA LYS A 378 -11.14 9.96 -4.89
C LYS A 378 -11.49 11.23 -4.11
N ALA A 379 -12.70 11.32 -3.57
CA ALA A 379 -13.13 12.45 -2.75
C ALA A 379 -12.41 12.47 -1.39
N THR A 380 -12.23 11.31 -0.75
CA THR A 380 -11.47 11.19 0.51
C THR A 380 -10.07 11.75 0.37
N GLN A 381 -9.37 11.38 -0.70
CA GLN A 381 -8.01 11.87 -0.97
C GLN A 381 -8.00 13.37 -1.29
N ALA A 382 -8.95 13.81 -2.12
CA ALA A 382 -9.04 15.20 -2.53
C ALA A 382 -9.38 16.14 -1.35
N ASP A 383 -10.31 15.75 -0.50
CA ASP A 383 -10.82 16.59 0.59
C ASP A 383 -9.73 16.92 1.60
N VAL A 384 -8.87 15.98 1.98
CA VAL A 384 -7.77 16.27 2.92
C VAL A 384 -6.68 17.14 2.32
N ILE A 385 -6.32 16.92 1.05
CA ILE A 385 -5.33 17.78 0.38
C ILE A 385 -5.89 19.19 0.24
N LYS A 386 -7.18 19.32 -0.10
CA LYS A 386 -7.83 20.63 -0.18
C LYS A 386 -7.90 21.31 1.18
N ALA A 387 -8.15 20.57 2.25
CA ALA A 387 -8.13 21.08 3.62
C ALA A 387 -6.76 21.69 3.96
N VAL A 388 -5.69 20.97 3.66
CA VAL A 388 -4.29 21.40 3.89
C VAL A 388 -3.94 22.62 3.05
N GLN A 389 -4.26 22.62 1.75
CA GLN A 389 -4.05 23.77 0.86
C GLN A 389 -4.82 25.01 1.35
N ASN A 390 -6.05 24.83 1.85
CA ASN A 390 -6.86 25.92 2.38
C ASN A 390 -6.28 26.53 3.68
N GLN A 391 -5.36 25.83 4.36
CA GLN A 391 -4.60 26.38 5.49
C GLN A 391 -3.31 27.09 5.06
N GLY A 392 -3.03 27.20 3.76
CA GLY A 392 -1.81 27.86 3.26
C GLY A 392 -0.54 27.07 3.56
N VAL A 393 -0.64 25.74 3.66
CA VAL A 393 0.54 24.87 3.78
C VAL A 393 1.19 24.75 2.41
N PHE A 394 2.43 25.23 2.30
CA PHE A 394 3.24 25.07 1.09
C PHE A 394 3.74 23.62 1.02
N MET A 395 3.59 22.98 -0.14
CA MET A 395 3.89 21.56 -0.33
C MET A 395 4.92 21.37 -1.44
N VAL A 396 5.93 20.54 -1.16
CA VAL A 396 6.84 20.00 -2.18
C VAL A 396 6.70 18.50 -2.17
N HIS A 397 6.52 17.90 -3.34
CA HIS A 397 6.41 16.46 -3.49
C HIS A 397 7.72 15.92 -4.07
N VAL A 398 8.28 14.88 -3.45
CA VAL A 398 9.49 14.19 -3.91
C VAL A 398 9.25 12.69 -3.89
N SER A 399 8.99 12.10 -5.05
CA SER A 399 8.64 10.68 -5.17
C SER A 399 9.88 9.80 -5.25
N ASP A 400 9.99 8.83 -4.34
CA ASP A 400 10.92 7.70 -4.44
C ASP A 400 10.39 6.71 -5.48
N CYS A 401 10.99 6.78 -6.67
CA CYS A 401 10.74 5.90 -7.80
C CYS A 401 12.00 5.10 -8.19
N LEU A 402 12.99 4.99 -7.28
CA LEU A 402 14.24 4.31 -7.60
C LEU A 402 13.96 2.82 -7.79
N HIS A 403 13.27 2.23 -6.81
CA HIS A 403 12.57 0.95 -6.92
C HIS A 403 11.05 1.19 -6.90
N MET A 404 10.41 1.18 -8.07
CA MET A 404 8.94 1.17 -8.16
C MET A 404 8.43 -0.23 -7.82
N ILE A 405 7.26 -0.33 -7.16
CA ILE A 405 6.72 -1.63 -6.73
C ILE A 405 5.56 -2.06 -7.61
N ASN A 406 5.71 -3.22 -8.28
CA ASN A 406 4.78 -3.68 -9.31
C ASN A 406 3.50 -4.33 -8.77
N LEU A 407 3.60 -5.26 -7.81
CA LEU A 407 2.48 -6.16 -7.50
C LEU A 407 1.63 -5.74 -6.30
N ASN A 408 2.22 -5.10 -5.30
CA ASN A 408 1.50 -4.81 -4.06
C ASN A 408 2.12 -3.64 -3.29
N HIS A 409 1.30 -2.97 -2.50
CA HIS A 409 1.70 -1.88 -1.63
C HIS A 409 1.78 -2.27 -0.14
N ASN A 410 1.27 -3.46 0.23
CA ASN A 410 1.26 -3.97 1.60
C ASN A 410 2.49 -4.85 1.91
N PRO A 411 2.88 -4.96 3.20
CA PRO A 411 3.97 -5.82 3.66
C PRO A 411 3.56 -7.30 3.72
N GLU A 412 3.12 -7.87 2.59
CA GLU A 412 2.59 -9.24 2.49
C GLU A 412 3.57 -10.22 1.82
N GLY A 413 4.80 -9.78 1.53
CA GLY A 413 5.84 -10.62 0.92
C GLY A 413 5.72 -10.86 -0.58
N ILE A 414 4.73 -10.28 -1.26
CA ILE A 414 4.56 -10.38 -2.72
C ILE A 414 5.00 -9.11 -3.48
N ALA A 415 5.46 -8.09 -2.76
CA ALA A 415 5.95 -6.84 -3.34
C ALA A 415 7.25 -7.07 -4.13
N VAL A 416 7.29 -6.62 -5.39
CA VAL A 416 8.46 -6.77 -6.26
C VAL A 416 9.05 -5.42 -6.58
N ARG A 417 10.34 -5.24 -6.28
CA ARG A 417 11.13 -4.04 -6.60
C ARG A 417 11.53 -4.03 -8.06
N ILE A 418 11.15 -2.98 -8.77
CA ILE A 418 11.52 -2.75 -10.17
C ILE A 418 12.50 -1.58 -10.22
N PRO A 419 13.77 -1.83 -10.61
CA PRO A 419 14.82 -0.82 -10.57
C PRO A 419 14.74 0.17 -11.74
N GLU A 420 13.71 1.01 -11.75
CA GLU A 420 13.50 2.03 -12.78
C GLU A 420 14.48 3.21 -12.64
N GLY A 421 14.94 3.48 -11.41
CA GLY A 421 16.06 4.38 -11.14
C GLY A 421 15.69 5.86 -11.04
N TYR A 422 14.43 6.22 -10.79
CA TYR A 422 13.99 7.61 -10.82
C TYR A 422 13.82 8.26 -9.45
N ILE A 423 14.06 9.56 -9.38
CA ILE A 423 13.50 10.44 -8.35
C ILE A 423 12.82 11.62 -9.03
N TRP A 424 11.60 11.92 -8.63
CA TRP A 424 10.79 12.99 -9.23
C TRP A 424 10.40 14.02 -8.18
N SER A 425 10.33 15.28 -8.57
CA SER A 425 9.86 16.37 -7.72
C SER A 425 8.90 17.30 -8.45
N SER A 426 7.93 17.83 -7.72
CA SER A 426 6.98 18.83 -8.22
C SER A 426 6.31 19.56 -7.05
N LEU A 427 5.79 20.76 -7.32
CA LEU A 427 4.84 21.45 -6.44
C LEU A 427 3.40 20.98 -6.67
N ASP A 428 3.16 20.15 -7.69
CA ASP A 428 1.84 19.70 -8.12
C ASP A 428 1.73 18.18 -8.06
N CYS A 429 0.98 17.68 -7.08
CA CYS A 429 0.76 16.25 -6.89
C CYS A 429 0.00 15.57 -8.05
N VAL A 430 -0.87 16.29 -8.77
CA VAL A 430 -1.64 15.71 -9.89
C VAL A 430 -0.74 15.50 -11.09
N ALA A 431 0.08 16.49 -11.42
CA ALA A 431 1.07 16.38 -12.50
C ALA A 431 2.08 15.26 -12.26
N LEU A 432 2.61 15.17 -11.04
CA LEU A 432 3.55 14.14 -10.63
C LEU A 432 2.95 12.73 -10.72
N ASP A 433 1.76 12.52 -10.13
CA ASP A 433 1.14 11.21 -10.13
C ASP A 433 0.72 10.77 -11.54
N LEU A 434 0.22 11.70 -12.37
CA LEU A 434 -0.16 11.40 -13.76
C LEU A 434 1.07 11.03 -14.61
N LEU A 435 2.21 11.68 -14.45
CA LEU A 435 3.47 11.28 -15.10
C LEU A 435 3.83 9.84 -14.72
N CYS A 436 3.82 9.52 -13.43
CA CYS A 436 4.17 8.19 -12.94
C CYS A 436 3.20 7.12 -13.47
N ALA A 437 1.89 7.39 -13.45
CA ALA A 437 0.90 6.46 -13.99
C ALA A 437 1.07 6.24 -15.50
N ARG A 438 1.27 7.30 -16.27
CA ARG A 438 1.55 7.21 -17.71
C ARG A 438 2.80 6.41 -18.03
N TYR A 439 3.82 6.48 -17.18
CA TYR A 439 5.02 5.66 -17.32
C TYR A 439 4.75 4.18 -17.02
N CYS A 440 4.08 3.86 -15.89
CA CYS A 440 3.79 2.49 -15.47
C CYS A 440 2.83 1.75 -16.41
N PHE A 441 1.85 2.45 -16.99
CA PHE A 441 0.79 1.85 -17.79
C PHE A 441 1.02 1.99 -19.30
N LYS A 442 2.29 1.97 -19.70
CA LYS A 442 2.70 2.11 -21.10
C LYS A 442 3.82 1.17 -21.48
N THR A 443 3.55 0.34 -22.48
CA THR A 443 4.58 -0.51 -23.14
C THR A 443 4.54 -0.39 -24.66
N VAL A 444 3.62 0.38 -25.22
CA VAL A 444 3.49 0.66 -26.65
C VAL A 444 4.19 1.98 -26.97
N PRO A 445 5.00 2.09 -28.04
CA PRO A 445 5.62 3.34 -28.47
C PRO A 445 4.60 4.45 -28.73
N MET A 446 4.93 5.72 -28.47
CA MET A 446 4.03 6.86 -28.62
C MET A 446 3.39 6.96 -30.02
N SER A 447 4.18 6.73 -31.08
CA SER A 447 3.69 6.81 -32.47
C SER A 447 2.59 5.79 -32.75
N GLU A 448 2.73 4.58 -32.23
CA GLU A 448 1.73 3.53 -32.34
C GLU A 448 0.54 3.79 -31.41
N GLY A 449 0.78 4.22 -30.17
CA GLY A 449 -0.27 4.56 -29.20
C GLY A 449 -1.23 5.64 -29.71
N ILE A 450 -0.69 6.71 -30.33
CA ILE A 450 -1.50 7.78 -30.93
C ILE A 450 -2.36 7.25 -32.07
N LYS A 451 -1.78 6.42 -32.94
CA LYS A 451 -2.51 5.79 -34.04
C LYS A 451 -3.65 4.91 -33.50
N LEU A 452 -3.36 4.06 -32.51
CA LEU A 452 -4.35 3.17 -31.91
C LEU A 452 -5.46 3.95 -31.21
N LYS A 453 -5.12 5.05 -30.54
CA LYS A 453 -6.10 5.95 -29.93
C LYS A 453 -7.10 6.47 -30.95
N GLU A 454 -6.62 6.93 -32.11
CA GLU A 454 -7.47 7.42 -33.20
C GLU A 454 -8.31 6.28 -33.82
N GLU A 455 -7.70 5.12 -34.08
CA GLU A 455 -8.37 3.96 -34.70
C GLU A 455 -9.47 3.36 -33.82
N ASN A 456 -9.27 3.35 -32.49
CA ASN A 456 -10.20 2.74 -31.53
C ASN A 456 -11.06 3.77 -30.77
N ASN A 457 -10.89 5.07 -31.04
CA ASN A 457 -11.55 6.16 -30.33
C ASN A 457 -11.34 6.10 -28.80
N TRP A 458 -10.11 5.81 -28.36
CA TRP A 458 -9.75 5.77 -26.94
C TRP A 458 -9.55 7.19 -26.37
N ASN A 459 -9.82 7.36 -25.07
CA ASN A 459 -9.58 8.63 -24.37
C ASN A 459 -8.08 8.90 -24.12
N THR A 460 -7.21 7.88 -24.21
CA THR A 460 -5.76 7.99 -24.01
C THR A 460 -4.98 7.05 -24.94
N GLU A 461 -3.76 7.47 -25.29
CA GLU A 461 -2.75 6.75 -26.08
C GLU A 461 -1.79 5.92 -25.20
N PHE A 462 -1.85 6.10 -23.88
CA PHE A 462 -1.01 5.40 -22.91
C PHE A 462 -1.59 4.00 -22.66
N VAL A 463 -1.12 3.05 -23.46
CA VAL A 463 -1.60 1.66 -23.45
C VAL A 463 -0.45 0.68 -23.29
N ARG A 464 -0.79 -0.52 -22.81
CA ARG A 464 0.16 -1.59 -22.58
C ARG A 464 -0.31 -2.94 -23.11
N HIS A 465 0.65 -3.82 -23.30
CA HIS A 465 0.39 -5.22 -23.57
C HIS A 465 -0.14 -5.90 -22.29
N VAL A 466 -1.21 -6.67 -22.44
CA VAL A 466 -1.81 -7.49 -21.37
C VAL A 466 -2.13 -8.89 -21.92
N PRO A 467 -2.13 -9.93 -21.07
CA PRO A 467 -2.61 -11.25 -21.47
C PRO A 467 -4.12 -11.21 -21.71
N VAL A 468 -4.60 -11.83 -22.78
CA VAL A 468 -6.03 -11.95 -23.10
C VAL A 468 -6.35 -13.42 -23.30
N ALA A 469 -7.42 -13.88 -22.67
CA ALA A 469 -7.87 -15.26 -22.79
C ALA A 469 -8.67 -15.46 -24.08
N LYS A 470 -8.39 -16.56 -24.79
CA LYS A 470 -9.10 -16.91 -26.03
C LYS A 470 -9.28 -18.41 -26.14
N ILE A 471 -10.42 -18.81 -26.70
CA ILE A 471 -10.72 -20.22 -26.92
C ILE A 471 -9.79 -20.81 -27.99
N ASP A 472 -9.24 -21.99 -27.68
CA ASP A 472 -8.51 -22.85 -28.59
C ASP A 472 -8.98 -24.31 -28.43
N GLY A 473 -9.92 -24.69 -29.29
CA GLY A 473 -10.60 -25.98 -29.20
C GLY A 473 -11.38 -26.12 -27.90
N LYS A 474 -10.90 -26.96 -26.98
CA LYS A 474 -11.47 -27.17 -25.64
C LYS A 474 -10.73 -26.40 -24.54
N ASN A 475 -9.65 -25.72 -24.88
CA ASN A 475 -8.83 -24.98 -23.94
C ASN A 475 -9.10 -23.48 -24.05
N ILE A 476 -8.63 -22.76 -23.06
CA ILE A 476 -8.51 -21.30 -23.08
C ILE A 476 -7.02 -21.00 -23.07
N LYS A 477 -6.49 -20.28 -24.06
CA LYS A 477 -5.08 -19.92 -24.16
C LYS A 477 -4.87 -18.42 -23.98
N THR A 478 -3.69 -18.05 -23.51
CA THR A 478 -3.22 -16.67 -23.49
C THR A 478 -2.80 -16.23 -24.88
N GLU A 479 -3.37 -15.12 -25.36
CA GLU A 479 -2.83 -14.31 -26.45
C GLU A 479 -2.43 -12.93 -25.91
N GLU A 480 -1.66 -12.17 -26.68
CA GLU A 480 -1.33 -10.79 -26.36
C GLU A 480 -2.47 -9.87 -26.81
N GLY A 481 -2.87 -8.94 -25.95
CA GLY A 481 -3.79 -7.86 -26.29
C GLY A 481 -3.34 -6.53 -25.68
N LEU A 482 -4.15 -5.50 -25.88
CA LEU A 482 -3.93 -4.16 -25.35
C LEU A 482 -5.05 -3.75 -24.39
N ASP A 483 -4.66 -3.13 -23.28
CA ASP A 483 -5.55 -2.51 -22.27
C ASP A 483 -4.79 -1.39 -21.55
N SER A 484 -5.52 -0.55 -20.80
CA SER A 484 -4.96 0.45 -19.90
C SER A 484 -5.96 0.77 -18.78
N PRO A 485 -5.53 0.77 -17.50
CA PRO A 485 -6.39 1.27 -16.43
C PRO A 485 -6.70 2.77 -16.58
N LEU A 486 -5.89 3.52 -17.34
CA LEU A 486 -6.11 4.93 -17.60
C LEU A 486 -7.36 5.21 -18.47
N PHE A 487 -7.95 4.18 -19.09
CA PHE A 487 -9.25 4.31 -19.75
C PHE A 487 -10.38 4.61 -18.76
N ARG A 488 -10.22 4.20 -17.50
CA ARG A 488 -11.29 4.04 -16.51
C ARG A 488 -10.88 4.54 -15.12
N TYR A 489 -9.91 5.45 -15.06
CA TYR A 489 -9.40 6.03 -13.82
C TYR A 489 -9.60 7.55 -13.77
N ASN A 490 -10.46 8.00 -12.85
CA ASN A 490 -11.02 9.36 -12.86
C ASN A 490 -10.36 10.32 -11.85
N LEU A 491 -9.45 9.85 -10.98
CA LEU A 491 -8.91 10.66 -9.88
C LEU A 491 -8.24 11.95 -10.36
N TYR A 492 -7.44 11.91 -11.43
CA TYR A 492 -6.66 13.06 -11.86
C TYR A 492 -7.53 14.20 -12.39
N GLU A 493 -8.52 13.87 -13.22
CA GLU A 493 -9.50 14.84 -13.70
C GLU A 493 -10.34 15.38 -12.53
N TYR A 494 -10.75 14.51 -11.61
CA TYR A 494 -11.47 14.91 -10.41
C TYR A 494 -10.64 15.89 -9.55
N ALA A 495 -9.38 15.57 -9.25
CA ALA A 495 -8.49 16.41 -8.45
C ALA A 495 -8.21 17.78 -9.10
N GLU A 496 -8.04 17.81 -10.42
CA GLU A 496 -7.91 19.06 -11.19
C GLU A 496 -9.17 19.93 -11.08
N LYS A 497 -10.37 19.35 -11.24
CA LYS A 497 -11.65 20.05 -11.05
C LYS A 497 -11.84 20.58 -9.63
N ARG A 498 -11.28 19.89 -8.62
CA ARG A 498 -11.26 20.34 -7.21
C ARG A 498 -10.21 21.43 -6.95
N GLY A 499 -9.38 21.76 -7.94
CA GLY A 499 -8.31 22.74 -7.85
C GLY A 499 -7.23 22.33 -6.87
N ILE A 500 -6.87 21.05 -6.86
CA ILE A 500 -5.78 20.49 -6.05
C ILE A 500 -4.45 20.51 -6.80
N GLY A 501 -4.50 20.40 -8.12
CA GLY A 501 -3.36 20.44 -9.04
C GLY A 501 -3.86 20.51 -10.48
N GLN A 502 -2.99 20.24 -11.45
CA GLN A 502 -3.37 20.16 -12.86
C GLN A 502 -2.75 18.95 -13.57
N GLN A 503 -3.42 18.45 -14.60
CA GLN A 503 -2.95 17.31 -15.40
C GLN A 503 -1.90 17.70 -16.43
N LYS A 504 -1.89 18.97 -16.85
CA LYS A 504 -0.93 19.45 -17.83
C LYS A 504 0.44 19.61 -17.17
N TYR A 505 1.46 18.99 -17.75
CA TYR A 505 2.82 19.09 -17.24
C TYR A 505 3.87 19.11 -18.35
N PHE A 506 5.10 19.42 -17.97
CA PHE A 506 6.30 19.16 -18.76
C PHE A 506 7.40 18.59 -17.86
N VAL A 507 8.25 17.73 -18.42
CA VAL A 507 9.39 17.15 -17.70
C VAL A 507 10.66 17.93 -17.98
N THR A 508 11.51 18.07 -16.96
CA THR A 508 12.89 18.55 -17.08
C THR A 508 13.78 17.80 -16.07
N GLY A 509 15.09 17.80 -16.28
CA GLY A 509 16.05 17.18 -15.37
C GLY A 509 17.13 16.39 -16.10
N TRP A 510 17.67 15.36 -15.45
CA TRP A 510 18.89 14.70 -15.91
C TRP A 510 18.84 13.18 -15.84
N ASP A 511 19.15 12.50 -16.94
CA ASP A 511 19.40 11.06 -16.98
C ASP A 511 20.91 10.83 -16.83
N SER A 512 21.37 10.47 -15.63
CA SER A 512 22.78 10.20 -15.34
C SER A 512 23.26 8.89 -15.96
N VAL A 513 22.37 7.92 -16.20
CA VAL A 513 22.72 6.63 -16.81
C VAL A 513 23.23 6.84 -18.23
N THR A 514 22.62 7.78 -18.95
CA THR A 514 23.03 8.10 -20.33
C THR A 514 23.66 9.48 -20.49
N SER A 515 23.79 10.25 -19.42
CA SER A 515 24.29 11.62 -19.41
C SER A 515 23.55 12.55 -20.39
N THR A 516 22.22 12.53 -20.35
CA THR A 516 21.36 13.31 -21.26
C THR A 516 20.25 14.05 -20.51
N PRO A 517 19.77 15.20 -21.00
CA PRO A 517 18.60 15.87 -20.42
C PRO A 517 17.33 15.02 -20.52
N LEU A 518 16.54 15.02 -19.43
CA LEU A 518 15.17 14.48 -19.43
C LEU A 518 14.20 15.52 -19.97
N THR A 519 13.15 15.07 -20.65
CA THR A 519 12.08 15.92 -21.18
C THR A 519 10.78 15.14 -21.33
N SER A 520 9.70 15.83 -21.66
CA SER A 520 8.49 15.18 -22.18
C SER A 520 8.07 15.72 -23.55
N MET A 521 7.31 14.93 -24.27
CA MET A 521 6.65 15.32 -25.53
C MET A 521 5.23 14.74 -25.54
N ALA A 522 4.22 15.60 -25.64
CA ALA A 522 2.81 15.18 -25.55
C ALA A 522 2.51 14.38 -24.26
N GLY A 523 3.20 14.69 -23.16
CA GLY A 523 3.10 13.97 -21.89
C GLY A 523 3.93 12.68 -21.81
N HIS A 524 4.55 12.23 -22.90
CA HIS A 524 5.43 11.05 -22.89
C HIS A 524 6.79 11.38 -22.31
N LEU A 525 7.28 10.56 -21.38
CA LEU A 525 8.63 10.72 -20.83
C LEU A 525 9.70 10.32 -21.85
N GLY A 526 10.74 11.12 -21.96
CA GLY A 526 11.89 10.79 -22.79
C GLY A 526 13.15 11.55 -22.38
N ARG A 527 14.19 11.40 -23.21
CA ARG A 527 15.46 12.11 -23.08
C ARG A 527 15.88 12.67 -24.44
N ILE A 528 16.74 13.69 -24.42
CA ILE A 528 17.30 14.27 -25.63
C ILE A 528 18.69 13.69 -25.91
N GLU A 529 18.84 13.02 -27.05
CA GLU A 529 20.10 12.45 -27.51
C GLU A 529 20.35 12.90 -28.96
N ASN A 530 21.44 13.63 -29.21
CA ASN A 530 21.80 14.14 -30.54
C ASN A 530 20.64 14.88 -31.25
N GLU A 531 19.98 15.81 -30.54
CA GLU A 531 18.79 16.57 -31.01
C GLU A 531 17.53 15.71 -31.28
N LYS A 532 17.53 14.45 -30.87
CA LYS A 532 16.39 13.53 -30.99
C LYS A 532 15.74 13.27 -29.65
N PHE A 533 14.41 13.24 -29.64
CA PHE A 533 13.64 12.69 -28.54
C PHE A 533 13.71 11.17 -28.57
N VAL A 534 14.28 10.59 -27.52
CA VAL A 534 14.28 9.15 -27.28
C VAL A 534 13.29 8.86 -26.15
N GLU A 535 12.22 8.17 -26.50
CA GLU A 535 11.17 7.82 -25.55
C GLU A 535 11.69 6.82 -24.50
N LEU A 536 11.31 7.03 -23.23
CA LEU A 536 11.61 6.13 -22.12
C LEU A 536 10.35 5.36 -21.74
N MET A 537 10.44 4.03 -21.75
CA MET A 537 9.34 3.13 -21.44
C MET A 537 9.78 2.04 -20.49
N THR A 538 8.87 1.60 -19.64
CA THR A 538 9.08 0.40 -18.84
C THR A 538 8.89 -0.86 -19.69
N LYS A 539 9.50 -1.96 -19.25
CA LYS A 539 9.24 -3.33 -19.75
C LYS A 539 8.37 -4.14 -18.80
N THR A 540 7.97 -3.52 -17.70
CA THR A 540 7.29 -4.17 -16.60
C THR A 540 5.78 -4.00 -16.74
N MET A 541 5.03 -5.09 -16.56
CA MET A 541 3.56 -5.03 -16.51
C MET A 541 3.12 -4.77 -15.06
N TYR A 542 2.77 -3.52 -14.76
CA TYR A 542 2.38 -3.03 -13.44
C TYR A 542 0.93 -3.37 -13.03
N TYR A 543 0.65 -4.22 -12.05
CA TYR A 543 -0.74 -4.49 -11.64
C TYR A 543 -0.83 -5.01 -10.21
N ASN A 544 -1.97 -4.81 -9.55
CA ASN A 544 -2.24 -5.42 -8.26
C ASN A 544 -3.20 -6.62 -8.40
N PRO A 545 -2.90 -7.79 -7.82
CA PRO A 545 -3.79 -8.96 -7.79
C PRO A 545 -5.21 -8.67 -7.28
N SER A 546 -5.39 -7.76 -6.31
CA SER A 546 -6.72 -7.40 -5.79
C SER A 546 -7.47 -6.40 -6.67
N CYS A 547 -6.76 -5.70 -7.56
CA CYS A 547 -7.33 -4.73 -8.50
C CYS A 547 -7.35 -5.24 -9.95
N MET A 548 -7.11 -6.52 -10.21
CA MET A 548 -6.95 -7.03 -11.59
C MET A 548 -8.12 -6.69 -12.52
N LEU A 549 -9.35 -6.66 -12.01
CA LEU A 549 -10.54 -6.26 -12.76
C LEU A 549 -10.44 -4.83 -13.32
N TRP A 550 -9.75 -3.93 -12.62
CA TRP A 550 -9.54 -2.55 -13.06
C TRP A 550 -8.18 -2.35 -13.71
N ASP A 551 -7.12 -3.02 -13.28
CA ASP A 551 -5.78 -2.89 -13.87
C ASP A 551 -5.68 -3.56 -15.24
N MET A 552 -6.39 -4.66 -15.43
CA MET A 552 -6.34 -5.53 -16.60
C MET A 552 -7.73 -6.09 -16.93
N GLN A 553 -8.74 -5.22 -16.98
CA GLN A 553 -10.14 -5.58 -17.21
C GLN A 553 -10.32 -6.52 -18.40
N LYS A 554 -9.63 -6.25 -19.52
CA LYS A 554 -9.72 -7.09 -20.71
C LYS A 554 -9.24 -8.52 -20.46
N THR A 555 -8.22 -8.70 -19.63
CA THR A 555 -7.72 -10.02 -19.21
C THR A 555 -8.81 -10.81 -18.48
N ILE A 556 -9.46 -10.18 -17.50
CA ILE A 556 -10.47 -10.83 -16.66
C ILE A 556 -11.75 -11.11 -17.44
N LEU A 557 -12.27 -10.12 -18.18
CA LEU A 557 -13.53 -10.26 -18.90
C LEU A 557 -13.42 -11.23 -20.07
N SER A 558 -12.29 -11.25 -20.80
CA SER A 558 -12.08 -12.25 -21.86
C SER A 558 -12.00 -13.69 -21.32
N TYR A 559 -11.48 -13.88 -20.10
CA TYR A 559 -11.46 -15.19 -19.44
C TYR A 559 -12.86 -15.64 -19.04
N ALA A 560 -13.67 -14.71 -18.52
CA ALA A 560 -15.08 -14.98 -18.21
C ALA A 560 -15.87 -15.35 -19.48
N GLU A 561 -15.75 -14.56 -20.56
CA GLU A 561 -16.41 -14.84 -21.85
C GLU A 561 -15.99 -16.20 -22.44
N ALA A 562 -14.70 -16.52 -22.41
CA ALA A 562 -14.18 -17.78 -22.91
C ALA A 562 -14.71 -18.99 -22.11
N ASN A 563 -14.84 -18.85 -20.78
CA ASN A 563 -15.47 -19.88 -19.94
C ASN A 563 -16.96 -20.02 -20.23
N ASP A 564 -17.70 -18.91 -20.30
CA ASP A 564 -19.14 -18.90 -20.56
C ASP A 564 -19.44 -19.63 -21.87
N GLN A 565 -18.65 -19.37 -22.92
CA GLN A 565 -18.81 -20.02 -24.21
C GLN A 565 -18.46 -21.53 -24.20
N LEU A 566 -17.47 -21.97 -23.41
CA LEU A 566 -17.06 -23.38 -23.34
C LEU A 566 -17.93 -24.23 -22.40
N THR A 567 -18.47 -23.62 -21.35
CA THR A 567 -19.12 -24.34 -20.23
C THR A 567 -20.60 -24.00 -20.05
N GLY A 568 -21.10 -22.95 -20.71
CA GLY A 568 -22.49 -22.49 -20.59
C GLY A 568 -22.77 -21.74 -19.29
N THR A 569 -21.73 -21.23 -18.62
CA THR A 569 -21.83 -20.36 -17.44
C THR A 569 -22.22 -18.93 -17.82
N SER A 570 -22.39 -18.06 -16.83
CA SER A 570 -22.78 -16.65 -17.00
C SER A 570 -21.87 -15.69 -16.23
N ILE A 571 -20.60 -16.04 -16.07
CA ILE A 571 -19.61 -15.33 -15.26
C ILE A 571 -19.40 -13.91 -15.78
N PHE A 572 -19.36 -13.71 -17.10
CA PHE A 572 -19.22 -12.36 -17.66
C PHE A 572 -20.40 -11.49 -17.23
N LYS A 573 -21.62 -12.03 -17.33
CA LYS A 573 -22.83 -11.32 -16.89
C LYS A 573 -22.78 -11.01 -15.39
N GLU A 574 -22.30 -11.94 -14.57
CA GLU A 574 -22.16 -11.73 -13.12
C GLU A 574 -21.20 -10.58 -12.79
N PHE A 575 -20.05 -10.47 -13.48
CA PHE A 575 -19.15 -9.32 -13.33
C PHE A 575 -19.83 -8.00 -13.71
N MET A 576 -20.52 -7.97 -14.85
CA MET A 576 -21.18 -6.76 -15.31
C MET A 576 -22.35 -6.36 -14.39
N ASP A 577 -23.17 -7.31 -13.93
CA ASP A 577 -24.26 -7.03 -12.99
C ASP A 577 -23.74 -6.57 -11.63
N GLY A 578 -22.61 -7.12 -11.17
CA GLY A 578 -22.04 -6.85 -9.86
C GLY A 578 -21.31 -5.51 -9.77
N PHE A 579 -20.60 -5.13 -10.84
CA PHE A 579 -19.71 -3.97 -10.83
C PHE A 579 -20.11 -2.83 -11.77
N ASP A 580 -20.54 -3.09 -13.01
CA ASP A 580 -20.88 -2.03 -13.98
C ASP A 580 -22.19 -1.33 -13.59
N GLU A 581 -22.07 -0.35 -12.69
CA GLU A 581 -23.20 0.33 -12.06
C GLU A 581 -23.96 1.21 -13.03
N ASN A 582 -23.28 1.73 -14.06
CA ASN A 582 -23.82 2.68 -15.01
C ASN A 582 -24.26 2.04 -16.35
N HIS A 583 -23.86 0.79 -16.60
CA HIS A 583 -24.22 -0.03 -17.76
C HIS A 583 -23.63 0.47 -19.09
N ASP A 584 -22.45 1.08 -19.07
CA ASP A 584 -21.72 1.52 -20.28
C ASP A 584 -20.77 0.45 -20.83
N GLY A 585 -20.60 -0.67 -20.12
CA GLY A 585 -19.71 -1.77 -20.51
C GLY A 585 -18.27 -1.61 -20.05
N ILE A 586 -17.95 -0.60 -19.22
CA ILE A 586 -16.63 -0.37 -18.65
C ILE A 586 -16.76 -0.28 -17.14
N ILE A 587 -16.15 -1.22 -16.42
CA ILE A 587 -16.12 -1.17 -14.95
C ILE A 587 -15.03 -0.17 -14.51
N ASP A 588 -15.41 1.00 -14.03
CA ASP A 588 -14.44 2.03 -13.61
C ASP A 588 -13.96 1.89 -12.15
N TYR A 589 -12.93 2.64 -11.78
CA TYR A 589 -12.36 2.59 -10.42
C TYR A 589 -13.31 3.09 -9.31
N ASP A 590 -14.40 3.78 -9.64
CA ASP A 590 -15.46 4.15 -8.71
C ASP A 590 -16.53 3.05 -8.62
N GLU A 591 -16.57 2.11 -9.56
CA GLU A 591 -17.49 0.96 -9.62
C GLU A 591 -16.91 -0.27 -8.92
N ASN A 592 -17.18 -0.38 -7.61
CA ASN A 592 -16.67 -1.44 -6.72
C ASN A 592 -17.78 -2.35 -6.18
N GLY A 593 -18.96 -2.29 -6.78
CA GLY A 593 -20.15 -2.98 -6.32
C GLY A 593 -20.91 -2.22 -5.23
N ARG A 594 -22.23 -2.48 -5.18
CA ARG A 594 -23.18 -1.70 -4.37
C ARG A 594 -23.30 -2.16 -2.91
N LYS A 595 -22.63 -3.27 -2.54
CA LYS A 595 -22.67 -3.85 -1.19
C LYS A 595 -21.66 -3.22 -0.22
N GLY A 596 -20.73 -2.41 -0.71
CA GLY A 596 -19.83 -1.63 0.15
C GLY A 596 -18.69 -2.40 0.82
N ILE A 597 -18.16 -3.47 0.19
CA ILE A 597 -17.29 -4.51 0.81
C ILE A 597 -16.15 -3.98 1.70
N TRP A 598 -15.50 -2.85 1.35
CA TRP A 598 -14.33 -2.40 2.11
C TRP A 598 -14.71 -1.91 3.51
N THR A 599 -15.94 -1.46 3.75
CA THR A 599 -16.36 -1.04 5.10
C THR A 599 -16.40 -2.21 6.09
N PRO A 600 -17.18 -3.29 5.84
CA PRO A 600 -17.15 -4.47 6.71
C PRO A 600 -15.80 -5.21 6.62
N GLY A 601 -15.13 -5.19 5.47
CA GLY A 601 -13.78 -5.74 5.32
C GLY A 601 -12.77 -5.11 6.27
N PHE A 602 -12.72 -3.77 6.33
CA PHE A 602 -11.87 -3.07 7.29
C PHE A 602 -12.31 -3.32 8.73
N SER A 603 -13.61 -3.42 9.02
CA SER A 603 -14.08 -3.77 10.36
C SER A 603 -13.54 -5.14 10.82
N ILE A 604 -13.63 -6.15 9.95
CA ILE A 604 -13.13 -7.50 10.21
C ILE A 604 -11.61 -7.51 10.39
N MET A 605 -10.85 -6.88 9.47
CA MET A 605 -9.39 -6.82 9.57
C MET A 605 -8.92 -6.04 10.81
N SER A 606 -9.57 -4.92 11.12
CA SER A 606 -9.30 -4.14 12.31
C SER A 606 -9.56 -4.93 13.59
N TYR A 607 -10.65 -5.68 13.65
CA TYR A 607 -10.97 -6.52 14.80
C TYR A 607 -9.98 -7.68 14.95
N ALA A 608 -9.59 -8.34 13.84
CA ALA A 608 -8.55 -9.36 13.86
C ALA A 608 -7.23 -8.86 14.48
N LEU A 609 -6.79 -7.65 14.10
CA LEU A 609 -5.61 -7.03 14.69
C LEU A 609 -5.80 -6.67 16.18
N HIS A 610 -7.02 -6.27 16.58
CA HIS A 610 -7.34 -6.05 17.99
C HIS A 610 -7.21 -7.35 18.80
N MET A 611 -7.72 -8.47 18.28
CA MET A 611 -7.59 -9.79 18.91
C MET A 611 -6.11 -10.17 19.08
N MET A 612 -5.28 -9.95 18.05
CA MET A 612 -3.83 -10.19 18.11
C MET A 612 -3.13 -9.45 19.25
N ILE A 613 -3.64 -8.28 19.62
CA ILE A 613 -3.06 -7.45 20.69
C ILE A 613 -3.60 -7.84 22.08
N THR A 614 -4.87 -8.21 22.17
CA THR A 614 -5.61 -8.20 23.44
C THR A 614 -5.98 -9.59 23.97
N GLU A 615 -5.96 -10.62 23.12
CA GLU A 615 -6.38 -11.97 23.50
C GLU A 615 -5.22 -12.95 23.67
N ASP A 616 -5.40 -13.92 24.56
CA ASP A 616 -4.53 -15.09 24.65
C ASP A 616 -4.61 -15.90 23.35
N PHE A 617 -3.44 -16.25 22.80
CA PHE A 617 -3.31 -16.85 21.46
C PHE A 617 -3.89 -15.97 20.33
N GLY A 618 -3.99 -14.65 20.56
CA GLY A 618 -4.45 -13.68 19.58
C GLY A 618 -3.71 -13.73 18.25
N ALA A 619 -2.40 -14.06 18.25
CA ALA A 619 -1.60 -14.21 17.03
C ALA A 619 -2.08 -15.35 16.12
N ILE A 620 -2.85 -16.31 16.67
CA ILE A 620 -3.48 -17.41 15.93
C ILE A 620 -4.97 -17.11 15.69
N LYS A 621 -5.68 -16.64 16.72
CA LYS A 621 -7.12 -16.32 16.67
C LYS A 621 -7.46 -15.23 15.67
N GLY A 622 -6.69 -14.15 15.64
CA GLY A 622 -6.92 -13.00 14.74
C GLY A 622 -6.88 -13.40 13.26
N PRO A 623 -5.79 -14.02 12.76
CA PRO A 623 -5.73 -14.50 11.39
C PRO A 623 -6.83 -15.52 11.04
N PHE A 624 -7.22 -16.39 11.98
CA PHE A 624 -8.31 -17.33 11.78
C PHE A 624 -9.63 -16.58 11.57
N TYR A 625 -9.95 -15.63 12.46
CA TYR A 625 -11.13 -14.78 12.38
C TYR A 625 -11.19 -14.00 11.06
N GLN A 626 -10.07 -13.39 10.65
CA GLN A 626 -9.99 -12.65 9.39
C GLN A 626 -10.26 -13.55 8.18
N ASN A 627 -9.58 -14.71 8.09
CA ASN A 627 -9.73 -15.64 6.97
C ASN A 627 -11.17 -16.19 6.88
N ALA A 628 -11.74 -16.59 8.02
CA ALA A 628 -13.10 -17.10 8.08
C ALA A 628 -14.13 -16.04 7.67
N ASN A 629 -14.01 -14.81 8.17
CA ASN A 629 -15.06 -13.81 8.02
C ASN A 629 -14.92 -12.94 6.77
N PHE A 630 -13.71 -12.63 6.29
CA PHE A 630 -13.60 -11.67 5.19
C PHE A 630 -13.93 -12.28 3.82
N TYR A 631 -13.28 -13.40 3.45
CA TYR A 631 -13.44 -14.01 2.13
C TYR A 631 -14.28 -15.29 2.10
N LEU A 632 -14.36 -16.02 3.21
CA LEU A 632 -15.04 -17.31 3.26
C LEU A 632 -16.53 -17.17 3.60
N LYS A 633 -16.89 -17.05 4.89
CA LYS A 633 -18.30 -17.03 5.37
C LYS A 633 -19.16 -16.03 4.60
N ASN A 634 -18.64 -14.83 4.37
CA ASN A 634 -19.36 -13.72 3.75
C ASN A 634 -19.20 -13.64 2.23
N GLY A 635 -18.60 -14.65 1.60
CA GLY A 635 -18.59 -14.82 0.15
C GLY A 635 -19.84 -15.53 -0.40
N ASN A 636 -20.68 -16.08 0.48
CA ASN A 636 -21.89 -16.83 0.11
C ASN A 636 -22.94 -16.79 1.22
N ALA A 637 -24.15 -16.30 0.92
CA ALA A 637 -25.26 -16.21 1.86
C ALA A 637 -25.66 -17.55 2.53
N LYS A 638 -25.26 -18.70 1.98
CA LYS A 638 -25.55 -20.02 2.55
C LYS A 638 -24.52 -20.51 3.57
N TRP A 639 -23.43 -19.76 3.76
CA TRP A 639 -22.30 -20.16 4.61
C TRP A 639 -22.26 -19.44 5.96
N ASN A 640 -23.28 -18.64 6.26
CA ASN A 640 -23.45 -17.97 7.54
C ASN A 640 -24.96 -17.86 7.85
N PRO A 641 -25.35 -17.85 9.13
CA PRO A 641 -26.77 -17.91 9.52
C PRO A 641 -27.52 -16.60 9.25
N GLN A 642 -26.82 -15.48 9.14
CA GLN A 642 -27.41 -14.16 8.87
C GLN A 642 -27.74 -13.95 7.39
N GLY A 643 -27.19 -14.76 6.47
CA GLY A 643 -27.42 -14.63 5.03
C GLY A 643 -26.52 -13.61 4.33
N HIS A 644 -25.39 -13.22 4.94
CA HIS A 644 -24.44 -12.27 4.38
C HIS A 644 -23.64 -12.83 3.18
N ASP A 645 -23.38 -11.97 2.21
CA ASP A 645 -22.69 -12.24 0.94
C ASP A 645 -21.97 -10.99 0.40
N PHE A 646 -21.65 -10.02 1.27
CA PHE A 646 -21.07 -8.74 0.86
C PHE A 646 -19.70 -8.85 0.18
N ALA A 647 -19.03 -10.00 0.31
CA ALA A 647 -17.74 -10.26 -0.33
C ALA A 647 -17.84 -11.01 -1.67
N GLN A 648 -19.04 -11.45 -2.07
CA GLN A 648 -19.24 -12.34 -3.22
C GLN A 648 -18.59 -11.83 -4.52
N GLU A 649 -18.77 -10.56 -4.85
CA GLU A 649 -18.27 -9.97 -6.10
C GLU A 649 -16.73 -9.92 -6.12
N TYR A 650 -16.08 -9.63 -4.98
CA TYR A 650 -14.62 -9.66 -4.88
C TYR A 650 -14.06 -11.08 -4.81
N VAL A 651 -14.82 -12.04 -4.30
CA VAL A 651 -14.48 -13.46 -4.40
C VAL A 651 -14.40 -13.87 -5.88
N GLN A 652 -15.28 -13.36 -6.76
CA GLN A 652 -15.16 -13.60 -8.22
C GLN A 652 -13.87 -13.00 -8.80
N VAL A 653 -13.48 -11.79 -8.41
CA VAL A 653 -12.19 -11.20 -8.80
C VAL A 653 -11.04 -12.11 -8.36
N GLY A 654 -11.07 -12.61 -7.12
CA GLY A 654 -10.09 -13.56 -6.59
C GLY A 654 -9.99 -14.86 -7.40
N ILE A 655 -11.13 -15.41 -7.85
CA ILE A 655 -11.16 -16.61 -8.70
C ILE A 655 -10.46 -16.35 -10.04
N ALA A 656 -10.76 -15.22 -10.67
CA ALA A 656 -10.16 -14.87 -11.96
C ALA A 656 -8.65 -14.58 -11.83
N THR A 657 -8.23 -13.92 -10.75
CA THR A 657 -6.81 -13.75 -10.39
C THR A 657 -6.12 -15.09 -10.19
N MET A 658 -6.74 -16.03 -9.46
CA MET A 658 -6.20 -17.38 -9.29
C MET A 658 -6.08 -18.12 -10.63
N ALA A 659 -7.07 -18.01 -11.52
CA ALA A 659 -6.99 -18.59 -12.85
C ALA A 659 -5.81 -18.05 -13.67
N TYR A 660 -5.52 -16.75 -13.55
CA TYR A 660 -4.36 -16.14 -14.18
C TYR A 660 -3.05 -16.70 -13.62
N GLU A 661 -2.91 -16.78 -12.29
CA GLU A 661 -1.74 -17.39 -11.65
C GLU A 661 -1.53 -18.83 -12.09
N MET A 662 -2.60 -19.63 -12.13
CA MET A 662 -2.56 -21.02 -12.61
C MET A 662 -2.11 -21.10 -14.08
N SER A 663 -2.52 -20.17 -14.93
CA SER A 663 -2.11 -20.15 -16.35
C SER A 663 -0.60 -19.97 -16.54
N LYS A 664 0.08 -19.34 -15.57
CA LYS A 664 1.53 -19.10 -15.57
C LYS A 664 2.36 -20.31 -15.10
N SER A 665 1.72 -21.37 -14.61
CA SER A 665 2.42 -22.61 -14.25
C SER A 665 3.25 -23.13 -15.42
N GLU A 666 4.53 -23.47 -15.20
CA GLU A 666 5.37 -24.09 -16.25
C GLU A 666 4.89 -25.52 -16.60
N THR A 667 4.16 -26.14 -15.69
CA THR A 667 3.63 -27.50 -15.87
C THR A 667 2.19 -27.43 -16.40
N GLN A 668 1.95 -28.17 -17.49
CA GLN A 668 0.60 -28.37 -18.02
C GLN A 668 -0.08 -29.54 -17.32
N SER A 669 -1.31 -29.32 -16.85
CA SER A 669 -2.13 -30.32 -16.16
C SER A 669 -3.53 -30.42 -16.77
N GLU A 670 -4.24 -31.52 -16.51
CA GLU A 670 -5.63 -31.69 -16.92
C GLU A 670 -6.56 -30.94 -15.95
N ASP A 671 -7.66 -30.41 -16.48
CA ASP A 671 -8.75 -29.86 -15.68
C ASP A 671 -9.71 -30.99 -15.25
N PRO A 672 -9.93 -31.20 -13.93
CA PRO A 672 -10.77 -32.30 -13.45
C PRO A 672 -12.28 -32.00 -13.56
N PHE A 673 -12.67 -30.74 -13.79
CA PHE A 673 -14.07 -30.33 -13.88
C PHE A 673 -14.55 -30.26 -15.34
N VAL A 674 -13.66 -30.00 -16.30
CA VAL A 674 -13.99 -29.91 -17.73
C VAL A 674 -13.18 -30.91 -18.55
N SER A 675 -13.85 -31.99 -19.00
CA SER A 675 -13.19 -33.10 -19.69
C SER A 675 -12.49 -32.71 -21.00
N GLY A 676 -11.17 -32.89 -21.00
CA GLY A 676 -10.28 -32.61 -22.13
C GLY A 676 -9.79 -31.16 -22.20
N MET A 677 -10.11 -30.34 -21.19
CA MET A 677 -9.48 -29.06 -20.96
C MET A 677 -8.19 -29.25 -20.16
N LYS A 678 -7.20 -28.41 -20.46
CA LYS A 678 -5.89 -28.37 -19.82
C LYS A 678 -5.59 -26.95 -19.36
N TRP A 679 -4.71 -26.84 -18.38
CA TRP A 679 -4.25 -25.57 -17.83
C TRP A 679 -2.73 -25.60 -17.56
N GLY A 680 -2.14 -24.43 -17.39
CA GLY A 680 -0.69 -24.23 -17.32
C GLY A 680 -0.05 -24.03 -18.70
N ASN A 681 1.18 -23.53 -18.72
CA ASN A 681 1.96 -23.16 -19.89
C ASN A 681 1.19 -22.20 -20.83
N GLY A 682 0.55 -21.19 -20.24
CA GLY A 682 -0.28 -20.22 -20.95
C GLY A 682 -1.71 -20.70 -21.25
N LEU A 683 -2.11 -21.90 -20.79
CA LEU A 683 -3.51 -22.35 -20.82
C LEU A 683 -4.20 -22.04 -19.49
N TRP A 684 -5.40 -21.47 -19.55
CA TRP A 684 -6.19 -21.12 -18.39
C TRP A 684 -7.08 -22.28 -17.94
N PRO A 685 -7.29 -22.45 -16.62
CA PRO A 685 -8.20 -23.46 -16.09
C PRO A 685 -9.66 -23.10 -16.33
N SER A 686 -10.57 -24.06 -16.14
CA SER A 686 -11.99 -23.75 -15.97
C SER A 686 -12.24 -22.92 -14.72
N TRP A 687 -13.34 -22.18 -14.71
CA TRP A 687 -13.76 -21.39 -13.54
C TRP A 687 -13.89 -22.24 -12.27
N GLU A 688 -14.45 -23.45 -12.37
CA GLU A 688 -14.64 -24.35 -11.23
C GLU A 688 -13.30 -24.83 -10.65
N LEU A 689 -12.31 -25.10 -11.50
CA LEU A 689 -10.97 -25.45 -11.01
C LEU A 689 -10.29 -24.26 -10.31
N ALA A 690 -10.39 -23.06 -10.88
CA ALA A 690 -9.82 -21.86 -10.27
C ALA A 690 -10.47 -21.56 -8.91
N LYS A 691 -11.80 -21.65 -8.84
CA LYS A 691 -12.58 -21.53 -7.60
C LYS A 691 -12.20 -22.59 -6.58
N HIS A 692 -12.07 -23.85 -7.02
CA HIS A 692 -11.64 -24.94 -6.16
C HIS A 692 -10.26 -24.66 -5.54
N THR A 693 -9.33 -24.20 -6.37
CA THR A 693 -7.94 -23.89 -5.99
C THR A 693 -7.86 -22.72 -5.01
N MET A 694 -8.60 -21.63 -5.28
CA MET A 694 -8.62 -20.46 -4.41
C MET A 694 -9.18 -20.77 -3.01
N LEU A 695 -10.34 -21.44 -2.95
CA LEU A 695 -10.97 -21.79 -1.67
C LEU A 695 -10.17 -22.85 -0.91
N SER A 696 -9.60 -23.86 -1.59
CA SER A 696 -8.71 -24.83 -0.92
C SER A 696 -7.45 -24.17 -0.39
N SER A 697 -6.88 -23.20 -1.11
CA SER A 697 -5.76 -22.40 -0.62
C SER A 697 -6.14 -21.55 0.61
N SER A 698 -7.39 -21.09 0.70
CA SER A 698 -7.86 -20.34 1.88
C SER A 698 -8.10 -21.24 3.10
N ILE A 699 -8.71 -22.41 2.88
CA ILE A 699 -9.06 -23.35 3.96
C ILE A 699 -7.83 -24.11 4.46
N TYR A 700 -6.96 -24.56 3.55
CA TYR A 700 -5.86 -25.49 3.82
C TYR A 700 -4.48 -24.95 3.45
N GLY A 701 -4.38 -23.81 2.78
CA GLY A 701 -3.09 -23.28 2.30
C GLY A 701 -2.57 -23.97 1.05
N ALA A 702 -3.27 -24.99 0.55
CA ALA A 702 -2.89 -25.76 -0.63
C ALA A 702 -4.06 -26.53 -1.24
N SER A 703 -3.81 -27.06 -2.45
CA SER A 703 -4.73 -27.96 -3.16
C SER A 703 -4.39 -29.44 -3.04
N THR A 704 -3.30 -29.79 -2.34
CA THR A 704 -2.90 -31.17 -2.07
C THR A 704 -2.59 -31.39 -0.58
N PRO A 705 -2.87 -32.59 -0.03
CA PRO A 705 -2.72 -32.85 1.41
C PRO A 705 -1.30 -32.70 1.95
N ASP A 706 -0.28 -32.98 1.14
CA ASP A 706 1.15 -32.92 1.50
C ASP A 706 1.70 -31.49 1.58
N LYS A 707 0.88 -30.49 1.22
CA LYS A 707 1.27 -29.08 1.17
C LYS A 707 0.42 -28.19 2.08
N ILE A 708 -0.43 -28.76 2.94
CA ILE A 708 -1.25 -27.99 3.88
C ILE A 708 -0.33 -27.14 4.76
N THR A 709 -0.65 -25.86 4.91
CA THR A 709 0.21 -24.89 5.59
C THR A 709 -0.37 -24.48 6.95
N ILE A 710 0.52 -24.11 7.86
CA ILE A 710 0.16 -23.72 9.23
C ILE A 710 -0.61 -22.39 9.30
N ASN A 711 -0.48 -21.54 8.27
CA ASN A 711 -1.14 -20.23 8.19
C ASN A 711 -2.54 -20.29 7.57
N SER A 712 -3.00 -21.48 7.18
CA SER A 712 -4.35 -21.69 6.66
C SER A 712 -5.41 -21.73 7.77
N LEU A 713 -6.69 -21.64 7.42
CA LEU A 713 -7.78 -21.78 8.40
C LEU A 713 -7.65 -23.08 9.23
N TYR A 714 -7.34 -24.20 8.55
CA TYR A 714 -7.06 -25.49 9.19
C TYR A 714 -5.79 -25.46 10.04
N GLY A 715 -4.69 -24.93 9.49
CA GLY A 715 -3.40 -24.88 10.17
C GLY A 715 -3.44 -24.07 11.47
N LEU A 716 -4.18 -22.97 11.48
CA LEU A 716 -4.35 -22.11 12.65
C LEU A 716 -5.14 -22.84 13.76
N ALA A 717 -6.25 -23.50 13.41
CA ALA A 717 -7.01 -24.32 14.35
C ALA A 717 -6.18 -25.48 14.92
N PHE A 718 -5.45 -26.19 14.05
CA PHE A 718 -4.51 -27.25 14.45
C PHE A 718 -3.46 -26.73 15.45
N SER A 719 -2.85 -25.59 15.14
CA SER A 719 -1.76 -25.02 15.96
C SER A 719 -2.26 -24.64 17.34
N TYR A 720 -3.46 -24.07 17.42
CA TYR A 720 -4.08 -23.76 18.70
C TYR A 720 -4.37 -25.02 19.53
N ALA A 721 -4.98 -26.04 18.93
CA ALA A 721 -5.30 -27.29 19.61
C ALA A 721 -4.04 -28.00 20.14
N ASP A 722 -2.97 -28.02 19.36
CA ASP A 722 -1.70 -28.62 19.79
C ASP A 722 -1.05 -27.84 20.94
N LYS A 723 -1.01 -26.50 20.84
CA LYS A 723 -0.37 -25.64 21.86
C LYS A 723 -1.11 -25.63 23.19
N THR A 724 -2.44 -25.69 23.17
CA THR A 724 -3.26 -25.58 24.38
C THR A 724 -3.62 -26.93 24.99
N GLY A 725 -3.89 -27.94 24.15
CA GLY A 725 -4.37 -29.25 24.59
C GLY A 725 -3.31 -30.36 24.57
N ASN A 726 -2.16 -30.14 23.92
CA ASN A 726 -1.15 -31.19 23.69
C ASN A 726 0.29 -30.69 23.92
N GLU A 727 0.45 -29.63 24.72
CA GLU A 727 1.74 -29.05 25.14
C GLU A 727 2.69 -28.70 23.98
N GLY A 728 2.15 -28.42 22.79
CA GLY A 728 2.94 -28.06 21.60
C GLY A 728 3.78 -29.23 21.06
N LEU A 729 3.36 -30.49 21.26
CA LEU A 729 4.14 -31.67 20.85
C LEU A 729 4.48 -31.69 19.35
N TYR A 730 3.57 -31.22 18.50
CA TYR A 730 3.78 -31.19 17.05
C TYR A 730 4.37 -29.86 16.59
N THR A 731 3.87 -28.75 17.12
CA THR A 731 4.33 -27.39 16.79
C THR A 731 5.70 -27.08 17.38
N GLY A 732 6.19 -27.88 18.32
CA GLY A 732 7.50 -27.77 18.95
C GLY A 732 7.60 -26.68 20.03
N SER A 733 6.56 -25.88 20.23
CA SER A 733 6.53 -24.78 21.19
C SER A 733 5.09 -24.50 21.61
N VAL A 734 4.88 -24.08 22.86
CA VAL A 734 3.60 -23.55 23.34
C VAL A 734 3.43 -22.05 23.03
N ASP A 735 4.49 -21.38 22.56
CA ASP A 735 4.43 -19.99 22.15
C ASP A 735 3.53 -19.83 20.93
N GLN A 736 2.62 -18.86 20.97
CA GLN A 736 1.66 -18.60 19.89
C GLN A 736 2.32 -18.11 18.58
N GLY A 737 3.50 -17.49 18.66
CA GLY A 737 4.23 -16.94 17.53
C GLY A 737 5.26 -17.88 16.90
N GLU A 738 5.51 -19.04 17.51
CA GLU A 738 6.50 -20.01 17.03
C GLU A 738 5.83 -21.32 16.67
N SER A 739 6.07 -21.85 15.48
CA SER A 739 5.66 -23.22 15.14
C SER A 739 6.61 -23.85 14.14
N ASP A 740 6.89 -25.14 14.32
CA ASP A 740 7.63 -25.95 13.34
C ASP A 740 6.87 -25.98 12.00
N PRO A 741 7.48 -25.56 10.88
CA PRO A 741 6.86 -25.66 9.56
C PRO A 741 6.42 -27.09 9.18
N GLU A 742 7.04 -28.12 9.75
CA GLU A 742 6.72 -29.54 9.50
C GLU A 742 5.67 -30.12 10.47
N ALA A 743 5.12 -29.32 11.38
CA ALA A 743 4.21 -29.77 12.44
C ALA A 743 2.99 -30.54 11.89
N LEU A 744 2.38 -30.05 10.81
CA LEU A 744 1.24 -30.69 10.16
C LEU A 744 1.60 -32.04 9.54
N ASN A 745 2.76 -32.13 8.90
CA ASN A 745 3.26 -33.39 8.32
C ASN A 745 3.53 -34.43 9.42
N ALA A 746 4.14 -34.00 10.54
CA ALA A 746 4.36 -34.85 11.70
C ALA A 746 3.02 -35.35 12.29
N TYR A 747 2.03 -34.47 12.40
CA TYR A 747 0.69 -34.79 12.88
C TYR A 747 -0.01 -35.81 11.98
N PHE A 748 -0.07 -35.56 10.67
CA PHE A 748 -0.71 -36.47 9.71
C PHE A 748 -0.04 -37.85 9.69
N ASN A 749 1.30 -37.89 9.79
CA ASN A 749 2.03 -39.15 9.89
C ASN A 749 1.68 -39.92 11.17
N ALA A 750 1.58 -39.23 12.31
CA ALA A 750 1.18 -39.86 13.57
C ALA A 750 -0.24 -40.42 13.52
N VAL A 751 -1.21 -39.64 13.03
CA VAL A 751 -2.60 -40.09 12.85
C VAL A 751 -2.68 -41.27 11.88
N SER A 752 -1.93 -41.25 10.77
CA SER A 752 -1.88 -42.37 9.82
C SER A 752 -1.32 -43.67 10.43
N LYS A 753 -0.54 -43.55 11.52
CA LYS A 753 0.01 -44.66 12.31
C LYS A 753 -0.87 -45.04 13.51
N GLY A 754 -2.04 -44.44 13.65
CA GLY A 754 -3.02 -44.75 14.69
C GLY A 754 -2.92 -43.92 15.96
N ALA A 755 -2.26 -42.75 15.92
CA ALA A 755 -2.38 -41.78 17.01
C ALA A 755 -3.82 -41.21 17.08
N ASP A 756 -4.26 -40.84 18.28
CA ASP A 756 -5.54 -40.17 18.49
C ASP A 756 -5.55 -38.79 17.83
N LEU A 757 -6.73 -38.34 17.43
CA LEU A 757 -6.91 -36.99 16.91
C LEU A 757 -6.77 -35.95 18.03
N LEU A 758 -6.24 -34.76 17.69
CA LEU A 758 -6.27 -33.63 18.62
C LEU A 758 -7.73 -33.21 18.87
N ASP A 759 -8.00 -32.58 20.02
CA ASP A 759 -9.37 -32.17 20.40
C ASP A 759 -9.78 -30.87 19.69
N PHE A 760 -9.98 -30.97 18.37
CA PHE A 760 -10.62 -29.92 17.58
C PHE A 760 -11.41 -30.49 16.38
N ILE A 761 -12.39 -29.73 15.89
CA ILE A 761 -13.09 -30.00 14.63
C ILE A 761 -13.20 -28.70 13.86
N LEU A 762 -12.67 -28.67 12.63
CA LEU A 762 -12.95 -27.62 11.66
C LEU A 762 -14.16 -28.02 10.81
N TYR A 763 -15.18 -27.18 10.78
CA TYR A 763 -16.36 -27.39 9.96
C TYR A 763 -16.23 -26.67 8.62
N VAL A 764 -16.49 -27.39 7.53
CA VAL A 764 -16.42 -26.87 6.16
C VAL A 764 -17.70 -27.19 5.37
N PRO A 765 -18.00 -26.50 4.27
CA PRO A 765 -19.14 -26.85 3.43
C PRO A 765 -19.01 -28.25 2.83
N GLN A 766 -20.13 -28.84 2.43
CA GLN A 766 -20.13 -30.12 1.70
C GLN A 766 -19.21 -30.09 0.47
N GLY A 767 -18.43 -31.16 0.28
CA GLY A 767 -17.43 -31.30 -0.77
C GLY A 767 -16.04 -30.77 -0.45
N TRP A 768 -15.82 -30.20 0.75
CA TRP A 768 -14.54 -29.60 1.16
C TRP A 768 -13.78 -30.38 2.22
N GLY A 769 -14.29 -31.52 2.71
CA GLY A 769 -13.66 -32.31 3.77
C GLY A 769 -12.49 -33.18 3.32
N SER A 770 -12.16 -33.15 2.03
CA SER A 770 -11.06 -33.90 1.41
C SER A 770 -10.31 -33.01 0.43
N LEU A 771 -9.00 -33.24 0.29
CA LEU A 771 -8.20 -32.71 -0.81
C LEU A 771 -7.85 -33.86 -1.76
N GLY A 772 -8.40 -33.82 -2.96
CA GLY A 772 -8.38 -34.96 -3.88
C GLY A 772 -9.10 -36.16 -3.26
N ASN A 773 -8.43 -37.30 -3.16
CA ASN A 773 -9.00 -38.53 -2.58
C ASN A 773 -8.65 -38.72 -1.09
N ALA A 774 -7.98 -37.76 -0.45
CA ALA A 774 -7.54 -37.88 0.92
C ALA A 774 -8.45 -37.07 1.86
N LYS A 775 -9.05 -37.76 2.83
CA LYS A 775 -9.78 -37.13 3.91
C LYS A 775 -8.81 -36.42 4.85
N ILE A 776 -9.10 -35.18 5.20
CA ILE A 776 -8.25 -34.41 6.12
C ILE A 776 -8.66 -34.73 7.57
N PRO A 777 -7.71 -35.05 8.49
CA PRO A 777 -8.02 -35.25 9.90
C PRO A 777 -8.72 -34.05 10.52
N ASN A 778 -9.62 -34.25 11.49
CA ASN A 778 -10.31 -33.17 12.22
C ASN A 778 -11.17 -32.22 11.38
N VAL A 779 -11.59 -32.66 10.19
CA VAL A 779 -12.52 -31.89 9.34
C VAL A 779 -13.86 -32.61 9.24
N GLU A 780 -14.94 -31.85 9.42
CA GLU A 780 -16.31 -32.30 9.22
C GLU A 780 -17.03 -31.43 8.18
N GLU A 781 -17.64 -32.09 7.19
CA GLU A 781 -18.50 -31.40 6.22
C GLU A 781 -19.89 -31.17 6.79
N THR A 782 -20.44 -29.98 6.61
CA THR A 782 -21.77 -29.63 7.11
C THR A 782 -22.53 -28.74 6.12
N SER A 783 -23.86 -28.80 6.20
CA SER A 783 -24.78 -27.84 5.55
C SER A 783 -25.37 -26.85 6.54
N ASP A 784 -24.99 -26.93 7.82
CA ASP A 784 -25.46 -26.05 8.89
C ASP A 784 -24.73 -24.70 8.82
N PRO A 785 -25.41 -23.61 8.43
CA PRO A 785 -24.76 -22.31 8.26
C PRO A 785 -24.17 -21.76 9.56
N ASP A 786 -24.67 -22.19 10.74
CA ASP A 786 -24.09 -21.80 12.04
C ASP A 786 -22.69 -22.38 12.27
N LYS A 787 -22.34 -23.45 11.56
CA LYS A 787 -21.06 -24.16 11.75
C LYS A 787 -20.04 -23.92 10.65
N ILE A 788 -20.45 -23.55 9.44
CA ILE A 788 -19.53 -23.46 8.30
C ILE A 788 -18.38 -22.47 8.61
N PHE A 789 -17.13 -22.93 8.40
CA PHE A 789 -15.88 -22.21 8.71
C PHE A 789 -15.74 -21.80 10.19
N THR A 790 -16.23 -22.64 11.10
CA THR A 790 -15.94 -22.53 12.54
C THR A 790 -14.98 -23.63 12.98
N ALA A 791 -14.23 -23.37 14.04
CA ALA A 791 -13.42 -24.39 14.70
C ALA A 791 -13.92 -24.60 16.13
N HIS A 792 -14.20 -25.85 16.48
CA HIS A 792 -14.68 -26.23 17.80
C HIS A 792 -13.57 -26.96 18.56
N PHE A 793 -13.28 -26.53 19.79
CA PHE A 793 -12.25 -27.10 20.67
C PHE A 793 -12.88 -27.59 21.97
N ASN A 794 -12.14 -28.41 22.72
CA ASN A 794 -12.55 -28.88 24.06
C ASN A 794 -13.96 -29.50 24.05
N GLN A 795 -14.22 -30.39 23.09
CA GLN A 795 -15.55 -30.99 22.88
C GLN A 795 -16.69 -29.98 22.64
N GLY A 796 -16.35 -28.83 22.04
CA GLY A 796 -17.31 -27.76 21.69
C GLY A 796 -17.55 -26.73 22.80
N GLN A 797 -16.71 -26.70 23.84
CA GLN A 797 -16.78 -25.67 24.88
C GLN A 797 -16.20 -24.33 24.42
N GLU A 798 -15.28 -24.35 23.45
CA GLU A 798 -14.74 -23.17 22.79
C GLU A 798 -15.04 -23.26 21.29
N VAL A 799 -15.54 -22.17 20.72
CA VAL A 799 -15.89 -22.07 19.30
C VAL A 799 -15.29 -20.78 18.76
N TRP A 800 -14.58 -20.90 17.64
CA TRP A 800 -14.04 -19.79 16.86
C TRP A 800 -14.83 -19.60 15.57
#